data_AF-A0A1S3MC73-F1
#
_entry.id   AF-A0A1S3MC73-F1
#
_cell.length_a   1.000
_cell.length_b   1.000
_cell.length_c   1.000
_cell.angle_alpha   90.00
_cell.angle_beta   90.00
_cell.angle_gamma   90.00
#
_symmetry.space_group_name_H-M   'P 1'
#
loop_
_entity.id
_entity.type
_entity.pdbx_description
1 polymer ?
#
loop_
_entity_poly.entity_id
_entity_poly.type
_entity_poly.pdbx_seq_one_letter_code
_entity_poly.pdbx_strand_id
1 'polypeptide(L)'
;MQTLSRLQTCGTRKMMAMVRTSLQKVVVFLHRLQRMAISSPRYHKLCKDIQAEIDAHNDIYKSVDGNKPKMFTSLGTSEEAVFLQHRLDDMNQRWSDLKTKSANIRAHLEASAERWSRLQSLLEELWRWICLKEKELAKQMPIGGDVPTLLQQHNHCKVLRSELKDREHVVANTLDQAHIFLAEQPNEGLGEPCKNLQPKTDLTPEEKAQGVARAIRKQTAEVQERWERLQDHAGGWQSQVEKAFERLQELQSNMDQLDLRLDRAEETKAGLQPVGDLLIDSLQEHIEKTTAFKEEMAPLRQDVHVVNELSGELAPLDVQLSSTSSRQLDDLNMRWKLLQVAIEERLKLLQEAHRDFGPSSQHFLSTSVQLPWQRAVSQNKVPYYINHQTQTTCWDHPKMTELYQSLANLNNVRFSAYRTAMKIRRLQKALCLDLLDLNVAQSTFEQHKLTQNAQLLTVPDVINCLTSIYDGLEQQHKDLVNVPLCVDMCLNWLLNVYDTGRSGKIRVLSMKIGLLSLSKGHLEEKYKYLFSQVASSGDKCDQRQLGLLLHDAIQIPRQLGEVAAFGGSNIEPSVRSCFQHVTNKVELEPRQFVDWMRLEPQSVVWLPVLHRVAAAETAKHQAKCNICKECPIVGFRYRSLKHFNYDVCQSCFFSGRTAKGHKLNYPMVEYCTPTTSGEDMRDFTKVLKNKFRSKKYFAKHPRLGYLPVQTVLNGDNMEIPVTLISMCPEQYELAQMERSNGSLPTDSSSTTGSMDDEHALILQYCQTLGGEVSPCSQPQSPAQILQGVEKEERRELERIIQRLEDEQWTLQIEYEQLKEQHGGQRGPGSVGRWDPEGSSHPRGPDEAEMLAEAKLLRQHKGRLEARMHILEEHNKQLESQLHRLRQLLHQPEMDSRVNGVSSPSMQEQRALTENTDELLYHPHNRSSDLADVLEQLNSTFPACSPSSLSSRPQVM
;
A
#
# COMPACT_ATOMS: atom_id res chain seq x y z
N MET A 1 89.20 19.35 138.70
CA MET A 1 87.99 19.25 137.85
C MET A 1 87.83 20.52 137.03
N GLN A 2 88.08 20.53 135.71
CA GLN A 2 87.56 21.61 134.81
C GLN A 2 87.80 21.38 133.30
N THR A 3 88.61 20.39 132.89
CA THR A 3 88.97 20.17 131.47
C THR A 3 88.08 19.17 130.71
N LEU A 4 87.23 18.38 131.39
CA LEU A 4 86.37 17.37 130.75
C LEU A 4 84.97 17.86 130.34
N SER A 5 84.40 18.91 130.98
CA SER A 5 83.04 19.39 130.65
C SER A 5 82.95 20.24 129.38
N ARG A 6 84.08 20.73 128.85
CA ARG A 6 84.14 21.50 127.58
C ARG A 6 84.09 20.61 126.32
N LEU A 7 84.31 19.30 126.45
CA LEU A 7 84.21 18.36 125.32
C LEU A 7 82.77 17.87 125.09
N GLN A 8 82.01 17.55 126.14
CA GLN A 8 80.61 17.13 126.00
C GLN A 8 79.68 18.26 125.51
N THR A 9 79.89 19.50 125.96
CA THR A 9 79.13 20.68 125.49
C THR A 9 79.45 21.10 124.05
N CYS A 10 80.62 20.70 123.52
CA CYS A 10 80.94 20.85 122.09
C CYS A 10 80.21 19.79 121.25
N GLY A 11 80.08 18.56 121.75
CA GLY A 11 79.39 17.45 121.08
C GLY A 11 77.90 17.74 120.85
N THR A 12 77.16 18.13 121.89
CA THR A 12 75.72 18.45 121.77
C THR A 12 75.45 19.68 120.92
N ARG A 13 76.30 20.73 120.98
CA ARG A 13 76.16 21.90 120.08
C ARG A 13 76.48 21.57 118.63
N LYS A 14 77.49 20.74 118.34
CA LYS A 14 77.76 20.24 116.97
C LYS A 14 76.63 19.35 116.46
N MET A 15 76.10 18.46 117.31
CA MET A 15 74.97 17.60 116.96
C MET A 15 73.69 18.41 116.70
N MET A 16 73.34 19.38 117.54
CA MET A 16 72.20 20.27 117.29
C MET A 16 72.41 21.18 116.07
N ALA A 17 73.63 21.65 115.78
CA ALA A 17 73.91 22.39 114.55
C ALA A 17 73.77 21.51 113.29
N MET A 18 74.21 20.24 113.36
CA MET A 18 74.05 19.26 112.29
C MET A 18 72.57 18.89 112.08
N VAL A 19 71.82 18.61 113.14
CA VAL A 19 70.36 18.35 113.08
C VAL A 19 69.61 19.58 112.55
N ARG A 20 69.98 20.79 112.98
CA ARG A 20 69.36 22.04 112.49
C ARG A 20 69.65 22.29 111.01
N THR A 21 70.88 22.07 110.54
CA THR A 21 71.23 22.24 109.12
C THR A 21 70.61 21.14 108.24
N SER A 22 70.52 19.89 108.71
CA SER A 22 69.80 18.82 108.01
C SER A 22 68.29 19.10 107.92
N LEU A 23 67.64 19.49 109.03
CA LEU A 23 66.22 19.88 109.01
C LEU A 23 65.98 21.10 108.11
N GLN A 24 66.88 22.08 108.08
CA GLN A 24 66.72 23.27 107.23
C GLN A 24 66.92 22.95 105.74
N LYS A 25 67.77 21.98 105.39
CA LYS A 25 67.84 21.41 104.03
C LYS A 25 66.55 20.67 103.64
N VAL A 26 66.01 19.83 104.54
CA VAL A 26 64.74 19.11 104.31
C VAL A 26 63.55 20.08 104.16
N VAL A 27 63.49 21.17 104.94
CA VAL A 27 62.42 22.18 104.82
C VAL A 27 62.51 22.96 103.51
N VAL A 28 63.72 23.36 103.07
CA VAL A 28 63.90 24.01 101.76
C VAL A 28 63.58 23.06 100.61
N PHE A 29 63.90 21.76 100.76
CA PHE A 29 63.53 20.71 99.81
C PHE A 29 62.01 20.54 99.70
N LEU A 30 61.31 20.38 100.82
CA LEU A 30 59.83 20.29 100.89
C LEU A 30 59.15 21.52 100.27
N HIS A 31 59.66 22.72 100.56
CA HIS A 31 59.11 23.97 100.01
C HIS A 31 59.41 24.16 98.50
N ARG A 32 60.46 23.51 97.97
CA ARG A 32 60.75 23.45 96.53
C ARG A 32 59.84 22.43 95.82
N LEU A 33 59.62 21.27 96.43
CA LEU A 33 58.67 20.26 95.95
C LEU A 33 57.25 20.81 95.81
N GLN A 34 56.76 21.54 96.83
CA GLN A 34 55.41 22.09 96.85
C GLN A 34 55.13 23.12 95.73
N ARG A 35 56.18 23.80 95.21
CA ARG A 35 56.05 24.77 94.10
C ARG A 35 56.09 24.14 92.70
N MET A 36 56.52 22.88 92.55
CA MET A 36 56.65 22.22 91.24
C MET A 36 55.40 21.42 90.82
N ALA A 37 54.41 21.30 91.71
CA ALA A 37 53.32 20.35 91.60
C ALA A 37 52.04 20.91 90.93
N ILE A 38 52.16 21.73 89.88
CA ILE A 38 51.02 22.20 89.08
C ILE A 38 51.38 22.18 87.57
N SER A 39 50.67 21.31 86.81
CA SER A 39 50.51 21.26 85.35
C SER A 39 51.76 21.27 84.42
N SER A 40 52.29 20.09 84.03
CA SER A 40 53.07 19.86 82.77
C SER A 40 53.59 18.40 82.66
N PRO A 41 53.79 17.81 81.45
CA PRO A 41 54.42 16.48 81.23
C PRO A 41 55.81 16.28 81.87
N ARG A 42 56.44 17.36 82.36
CA ARG A 42 57.53 17.29 83.35
C ARG A 42 57.24 16.29 84.46
N TYR A 43 55.99 16.05 84.86
CA TYR A 43 55.60 15.10 85.90
C TYR A 43 56.21 13.70 85.86
N HIS A 44 56.42 13.05 84.70
CA HIS A 44 56.97 11.68 84.72
C HIS A 44 58.49 11.69 85.00
N LYS A 45 59.21 12.67 84.44
CA LYS A 45 60.63 12.90 84.78
C LYS A 45 60.75 13.39 86.22
N LEU A 46 59.92 14.36 86.61
CA LEU A 46 59.80 14.88 87.97
C LEU A 46 59.42 13.77 88.97
N CYS A 47 58.61 12.77 88.64
CA CYS A 47 58.35 11.62 89.53
C CYS A 47 59.57 10.72 89.66
N LYS A 48 60.34 10.50 88.60
CA LYS A 48 61.62 9.78 88.68
C LYS A 48 62.67 10.56 89.47
N ASP A 49 62.75 11.87 89.27
CA ASP A 49 63.64 12.77 89.99
C ASP A 49 63.23 12.89 91.47
N ILE A 50 61.94 13.05 91.79
CA ILE A 50 61.39 13.04 93.15
C ILE A 50 61.62 11.67 93.80
N GLN A 51 61.43 10.57 93.09
CA GLN A 51 61.67 9.23 93.63
C GLN A 51 63.16 9.01 93.92
N ALA A 52 64.04 9.34 92.97
CA ALA A 52 65.49 9.26 93.16
C ALA A 52 65.97 10.16 94.32
N GLU A 53 65.38 11.34 94.49
CA GLU A 53 65.71 12.27 95.58
C GLU A 53 65.13 11.81 96.93
N ILE A 54 63.94 11.20 96.96
CA ILE A 54 63.37 10.50 98.12
C ILE A 54 64.26 9.32 98.51
N ASP A 55 64.74 8.54 97.54
CA ASP A 55 65.59 7.38 97.78
C ASP A 55 66.99 7.80 98.26
N ALA A 56 67.59 8.83 97.66
CA ALA A 56 68.87 9.41 98.10
C ALA A 56 68.80 9.98 99.54
N HIS A 57 67.66 10.54 99.94
CA HIS A 57 67.46 11.06 101.31
C HIS A 57 66.87 10.02 102.29
N ASN A 58 66.49 8.83 101.81
CA ASN A 58 65.86 7.76 102.60
C ASN A 58 66.79 7.27 103.73
N ASP A 59 68.09 7.16 103.48
CA ASP A 59 69.05 6.70 104.47
C ASP A 59 69.41 7.80 105.49
N ILE A 60 69.35 9.08 105.10
CA ILE A 60 69.45 10.21 106.02
C ILE A 60 68.23 10.23 106.95
N TYR A 61 67.02 10.05 106.41
CA TYR A 61 65.80 9.90 107.20
C TYR A 61 65.89 8.73 108.18
N LYS A 62 66.23 7.51 107.71
CA LYS A 62 66.39 6.33 108.57
C LYS A 62 67.46 6.53 109.66
N SER A 63 68.53 7.27 109.37
CA SER A 63 69.56 7.59 110.35
C SER A 63 69.06 8.55 111.43
N VAL A 64 68.23 9.53 111.09
CA VAL A 64 67.62 10.45 112.08
C VAL A 64 66.55 9.74 112.91
N ASP A 65 65.65 8.99 112.27
CA ASP A 65 64.55 8.26 112.93
C ASP A 65 65.08 7.08 113.76
N GLY A 66 66.09 6.35 113.27
CA GLY A 66 66.75 5.28 114.03
C GLY A 66 67.57 5.76 115.24
N ASN A 67 67.95 7.04 115.28
CA ASN A 67 68.59 7.66 116.44
C ASN A 67 67.59 8.31 117.42
N LYS A 68 66.29 8.42 117.05
CA LYS A 68 65.19 8.91 117.90
C LYS A 68 65.24 8.33 119.34
N PRO A 69 65.23 6.99 119.57
CA PRO A 69 65.26 6.45 120.94
C PRO A 69 66.54 6.77 121.73
N LYS A 70 67.69 6.95 121.06
CA LYS A 70 68.95 7.35 121.69
C LYS A 70 68.96 8.81 122.13
N MET A 71 68.26 9.67 121.38
CA MET A 71 68.09 11.09 121.75
C MET A 71 67.14 11.25 122.94
N PHE A 72 66.03 10.48 122.99
CA PHE A 72 65.10 10.51 124.13
C PHE A 72 65.72 10.00 125.44
N THR A 73 66.48 8.90 125.37
CA THR A 73 67.23 8.40 126.53
C THR A 73 68.33 9.34 127.02
N SER A 74 68.78 10.29 126.19
CA SER A 74 69.79 11.30 126.56
C SER A 74 69.22 12.60 127.13
N LEU A 75 67.91 12.87 126.97
CA LEU A 75 67.29 14.17 127.31
C LEU A 75 66.31 14.11 128.49
N GLY A 76 65.83 12.93 128.88
CA GLY A 76 64.90 12.76 130.01
C GLY A 76 63.54 13.43 129.80
N THR A 77 62.76 13.55 130.87
CA THR A 77 61.41 14.16 130.86
C THR A 77 61.47 15.69 130.94
N SER A 78 62.13 16.32 129.97
CA SER A 78 62.24 17.78 129.81
C SER A 78 61.20 18.31 128.81
N GLU A 79 60.71 19.55 128.98
CA GLU A 79 59.90 20.25 127.97
C GLU A 79 60.62 20.33 126.60
N GLU A 80 61.96 20.45 126.62
CA GLU A 80 62.78 20.41 125.42
C GLU A 80 62.68 19.07 124.68
N ALA A 81 62.52 17.96 125.40
CA ALA A 81 62.32 16.64 124.80
C ALA A 81 60.93 16.52 124.17
N VAL A 82 59.88 17.06 124.80
CA VAL A 82 58.52 17.11 124.22
C VAL A 82 58.50 17.95 122.94
N PHE A 83 59.20 19.10 122.94
CA PHE A 83 59.36 19.92 121.74
C PHE A 83 60.15 19.19 120.63
N LEU A 84 61.17 18.40 120.99
CA LEU A 84 61.93 17.59 120.04
C LEU A 84 61.11 16.43 119.48
N GLN A 85 60.27 15.79 120.30
CA GLN A 85 59.30 14.75 119.90
C GLN A 85 58.32 15.32 118.88
N HIS A 86 57.66 16.44 119.18
CA HIS A 86 56.74 17.10 118.26
C HIS A 86 57.42 17.45 116.92
N ARG A 87 58.69 17.87 116.92
CA ARG A 87 59.42 18.19 115.68
C ARG A 87 59.88 16.97 114.89
N LEU A 88 60.20 15.85 115.55
CA LEU A 88 60.51 14.59 114.87
C LEU A 88 59.25 13.90 114.35
N ASP A 89 58.13 14.00 115.06
CA ASP A 89 56.84 13.50 114.60
C ASP A 89 56.28 14.34 113.45
N ASP A 90 56.39 15.68 113.51
CA ASP A 90 56.08 16.58 112.37
C ASP A 90 56.97 16.28 111.14
N MET A 91 58.25 15.97 111.34
CA MET A 91 59.15 15.54 110.26
C MET A 91 58.73 14.17 109.68
N ASN A 92 58.45 13.18 110.53
CA ASN A 92 58.03 11.84 110.10
C ASN A 92 56.67 11.88 109.40
N GLN A 93 55.72 12.68 109.89
CA GLN A 93 54.43 12.91 109.25
C GLN A 93 54.62 13.55 107.87
N ARG A 94 55.41 14.62 107.75
CA ARG A 94 55.70 15.26 106.45
C ARG A 94 56.41 14.33 105.46
N TRP A 95 57.28 13.45 105.95
CA TRP A 95 57.95 12.45 105.12
C TRP A 95 57.00 11.33 104.66
N SER A 96 56.11 10.88 105.54
CA SER A 96 55.03 9.94 105.21
C SER A 96 54.04 10.55 104.20
N ASP A 97 53.61 11.80 104.44
CA ASP A 97 52.76 12.58 103.53
C ASP A 97 53.43 12.78 102.16
N LEU A 98 54.74 13.03 102.13
CA LEU A 98 55.50 13.18 100.89
C LEU A 98 55.55 11.86 100.11
N LYS A 99 55.88 10.74 100.77
CA LYS A 99 55.87 9.41 100.14
C LYS A 99 54.46 9.04 99.65
N THR A 100 53.43 9.32 100.44
CA THR A 100 52.02 9.06 100.09
C THR A 100 51.57 9.91 98.91
N LYS A 101 51.86 11.21 98.90
CA LYS A 101 51.56 12.11 97.76
C LYS A 101 52.34 11.69 96.50
N SER A 102 53.61 11.31 96.63
CA SER A 102 54.40 10.80 95.51
C SER A 102 53.84 9.50 94.95
N ALA A 103 53.40 8.56 95.81
CA ALA A 103 52.76 7.32 95.39
C ALA A 103 51.40 7.56 94.71
N ASN A 104 50.57 8.47 95.26
CA ASN A 104 49.28 8.83 94.66
C ASN A 104 49.44 9.51 93.29
N ILE A 105 50.41 10.42 93.14
CA ILE A 105 50.75 11.04 91.85
C ILE A 105 51.22 9.97 90.86
N ARG A 106 52.06 9.01 91.29
CA ARG A 106 52.51 7.91 90.44
C ARG A 106 51.34 7.01 89.99
N ALA A 107 50.51 6.56 90.92
CA ALA A 107 49.34 5.73 90.62
C ALA A 107 48.34 6.43 89.68
N HIS A 108 48.14 7.75 89.83
CA HIS A 108 47.33 8.55 88.91
C HIS A 108 47.96 8.66 87.50
N LEU A 109 49.28 8.82 87.41
CA LEU A 109 50.01 8.84 86.14
C LEU A 109 50.04 7.47 85.45
N GLU A 110 50.12 6.38 86.21
CA GLU A 110 50.06 5.01 85.71
C GLU A 110 48.63 4.67 85.23
N ALA A 111 47.60 4.98 86.03
CA ALA A 111 46.19 4.78 85.63
C ALA A 111 45.78 5.61 84.41
N SER A 112 46.29 6.84 84.27
CA SER A 112 46.05 7.66 83.07
C SER A 112 46.84 7.14 81.85
N ALA A 113 48.10 6.73 82.01
CA ALA A 113 48.86 6.09 80.94
C ALA A 113 48.18 4.80 80.42
N GLU A 114 47.65 3.97 81.33
CA GLU A 114 46.83 2.82 80.98
C GLU A 114 45.54 3.21 80.25
N ARG A 115 44.81 4.23 80.74
CA ARG A 115 43.58 4.72 80.12
C ARG A 115 43.79 5.13 78.66
N TRP A 116 44.88 5.87 78.38
CA TRP A 116 45.18 6.34 77.03
C TRP A 116 45.79 5.25 76.13
N SER A 117 46.54 4.30 76.70
CA SER A 117 46.98 3.09 75.98
C SER A 117 45.79 2.22 75.55
N ARG A 118 44.80 2.03 76.43
CA ARG A 118 43.55 1.34 76.11
C ARG A 118 42.77 2.10 75.02
N LEU A 119 42.62 3.42 75.14
CA LEU A 119 41.98 4.25 74.12
C LEU A 119 42.67 4.14 72.76
N GLN A 120 44.00 4.20 72.70
CA GLN A 120 44.76 4.02 71.46
C GLN A 120 44.51 2.63 70.86
N SER A 121 44.51 1.57 71.68
CA SER A 121 44.23 0.21 71.19
C SER A 121 42.80 0.06 70.62
N LEU A 122 41.81 0.73 71.21
CA LEU A 122 40.42 0.75 70.71
C LEU A 122 40.30 1.56 69.41
N LEU A 123 40.95 2.71 69.30
CA LEU A 123 41.01 3.48 68.05
C LEU A 123 41.67 2.68 66.93
N GLU A 124 42.74 1.94 67.22
CA GLU A 124 43.37 1.04 66.24
C GLU A 124 42.51 -0.18 65.88
N GLU A 125 41.74 -0.75 66.82
CA GLU A 125 40.78 -1.81 66.53
C GLU A 125 39.67 -1.31 65.60
N LEU A 126 39.06 -0.17 65.94
CA LEU A 126 38.02 0.46 65.11
C LEU A 126 38.55 0.80 63.72
N TRP A 127 39.74 1.40 63.62
CA TRP A 127 40.36 1.69 62.32
C TRP A 127 40.57 0.42 61.49
N ARG A 128 41.07 -0.67 62.08
CA ARG A 128 41.25 -1.96 61.38
C ARG A 128 39.92 -2.58 60.95
N TRP A 129 38.88 -2.48 61.79
CA TRP A 129 37.55 -2.99 61.49
C TRP A 129 36.88 -2.18 60.37
N ILE A 130 36.95 -0.85 60.40
CA ILE A 130 36.44 0.02 59.32
C ILE A 130 37.17 -0.30 58.02
N CYS A 131 38.51 -0.41 58.04
CA CYS A 131 39.30 -0.82 56.87
C CYS A 131 38.94 -2.22 56.33
N LEU A 132 38.45 -3.13 57.18
CA LEU A 132 37.96 -4.44 56.75
C LEU A 132 36.61 -4.29 56.05
N LYS A 133 35.67 -3.52 56.63
CA LYS A 133 34.33 -3.31 56.08
C LYS A 133 34.32 -2.47 54.81
N GLU A 134 35.19 -1.46 54.70
CA GLU A 134 35.48 -0.76 53.43
C GLU A 134 35.88 -1.74 52.31
N LYS A 135 36.71 -2.76 52.64
CA LYS A 135 37.14 -3.79 51.68
C LYS A 135 36.10 -4.86 51.41
N GLU A 136 35.24 -5.20 52.38
CA GLU A 136 34.13 -6.12 52.18
C GLU A 136 33.08 -5.50 51.27
N LEU A 137 32.72 -4.23 51.49
CA LEU A 137 31.81 -3.47 50.63
C LEU A 137 32.37 -3.33 49.20
N ALA A 138 33.65 -2.97 49.04
CA ALA A 138 34.28 -2.86 47.73
C ALA A 138 34.32 -4.18 46.93
N LYS A 139 34.26 -5.34 47.60
CA LYS A 139 34.18 -6.66 46.92
C LYS A 139 32.77 -7.00 46.43
N GLN A 140 31.73 -6.29 46.88
CA GLN A 140 30.35 -6.50 46.42
C GLN A 140 30.05 -5.79 45.11
N MET A 141 30.93 -4.90 44.65
CA MET A 141 30.78 -4.13 43.41
C MET A 141 31.35 -4.94 42.22
N PRO A 142 30.76 -4.89 41.00
CA PRO A 142 29.61 -4.07 40.57
C PRO A 142 28.24 -4.69 40.95
N ILE A 143 27.14 -4.00 40.62
CA ILE A 143 25.77 -4.50 40.85
C ILE A 143 25.54 -5.75 39.99
N GLY A 144 24.85 -6.76 40.56
CA GLY A 144 24.52 -8.01 39.88
C GLY A 144 23.63 -7.81 38.66
N GLY A 145 23.75 -8.70 37.67
CA GLY A 145 22.97 -8.66 36.42
C GLY A 145 21.72 -9.54 36.42
N ASP A 146 21.43 -10.23 37.52
CA ASP A 146 20.35 -11.19 37.67
C ASP A 146 19.72 -11.11 39.07
N VAL A 147 18.43 -11.43 39.18
CA VAL A 147 17.68 -11.35 40.45
C VAL A 147 18.33 -12.17 41.57
N PRO A 148 18.85 -13.41 41.36
CA PRO A 148 19.58 -14.15 42.38
C PRO A 148 20.84 -13.46 42.93
N THR A 149 21.76 -12.97 42.09
CA THR A 149 22.97 -12.27 42.57
C THR A 149 22.62 -10.96 43.28
N LEU A 150 21.65 -10.22 42.76
CA LEU A 150 21.23 -8.95 43.32
C LEU A 150 20.46 -9.13 44.65
N LEU A 151 19.68 -10.22 44.80
CA LEU A 151 19.10 -10.64 46.08
C LEU A 151 20.19 -10.96 47.13
N GLN A 152 21.29 -11.60 46.72
CA GLN A 152 22.44 -11.85 47.60
C GLN A 152 23.10 -10.54 48.04
N GLN A 153 23.32 -9.59 47.13
CA GLN A 153 23.86 -8.26 47.45
C GLN A 153 22.93 -7.47 48.38
N HIS A 154 21.62 -7.48 48.13
CA HIS A 154 20.61 -6.86 48.99
C HIS A 154 20.61 -7.43 50.41
N ASN A 155 20.70 -8.74 50.55
CA ASN A 155 20.83 -9.40 51.84
C ASN A 155 22.15 -9.04 52.54
N HIS A 156 23.26 -8.92 51.79
CA HIS A 156 24.53 -8.42 52.35
C HIS A 156 24.42 -6.98 52.86
N CYS A 157 23.77 -6.08 52.12
CA CYS A 157 23.52 -4.69 52.55
C CYS A 157 22.71 -4.64 53.86
N LYS A 158 21.68 -5.49 54.01
CA LYS A 158 20.91 -5.61 55.25
C LYS A 158 21.78 -6.04 56.44
N VAL A 159 22.66 -7.03 56.26
CA VAL A 159 23.59 -7.47 57.31
C VAL A 159 24.58 -6.36 57.67
N LEU A 160 25.24 -5.76 56.67
CA LEU A 160 26.20 -4.66 56.89
C LEU A 160 25.55 -3.48 57.64
N ARG A 161 24.31 -3.13 57.32
CA ARG A 161 23.57 -2.07 58.03
C ARG A 161 23.32 -2.41 59.50
N SER A 162 23.03 -3.67 59.83
CA SER A 162 22.92 -4.10 61.23
C SER A 162 24.26 -4.02 61.96
N GLU A 163 25.35 -4.50 61.37
CA GLU A 163 26.70 -4.45 61.96
C GLU A 163 27.18 -3.00 62.22
N LEU A 164 26.89 -2.08 61.28
CA LEU A 164 27.19 -0.65 61.44
C LEU A 164 26.37 -0.05 62.59
N LYS A 165 25.07 -0.34 62.68
CA LYS A 165 24.21 0.16 63.76
C LYS A 165 24.65 -0.36 65.14
N ASP A 166 25.06 -1.62 65.25
CA ASP A 166 25.53 -2.20 66.51
C ASP A 166 26.89 -1.61 66.95
N ARG A 167 27.73 -1.19 66.00
CA ARG A 167 29.04 -0.56 66.28
C ARG A 167 28.99 0.95 66.47
N GLU A 168 27.91 1.62 66.05
CA GLU A 168 27.73 3.08 66.10
C GLU A 168 27.99 3.66 67.51
N HIS A 169 27.39 3.10 68.55
CA HIS A 169 27.60 3.54 69.93
C HIS A 169 29.04 3.30 70.41
N VAL A 170 29.72 2.26 69.91
CA VAL A 170 31.13 1.97 70.27
C VAL A 170 32.05 3.02 69.65
N VAL A 171 31.80 3.40 68.39
CA VAL A 171 32.55 4.47 67.70
C VAL A 171 32.33 5.81 68.40
N ALA A 172 31.08 6.22 68.61
CA ALA A 172 30.74 7.49 69.27
C ALA A 172 31.41 7.62 70.65
N ASN A 173 31.25 6.62 71.52
CA ASN A 173 31.85 6.62 72.86
C ASN A 173 33.40 6.64 72.82
N THR A 174 34.02 5.97 71.83
CA THR A 174 35.48 5.98 71.70
C THR A 174 36.00 7.33 71.18
N LEU A 175 35.27 7.98 70.28
CA LEU A 175 35.57 9.35 69.83
C LEU A 175 35.37 10.35 70.99
N ASP A 176 34.28 10.28 71.74
CA ASP A 176 34.02 11.13 72.92
C ASP A 176 35.15 11.02 73.96
N GLN A 177 35.59 9.80 74.28
CA GLN A 177 36.72 9.56 75.19
C GLN A 177 38.03 10.16 74.65
N ALA A 178 38.22 10.18 73.33
CA ALA A 178 39.37 10.84 72.71
C ALA A 178 39.25 12.37 72.67
N HIS A 179 38.05 12.94 72.48
CA HIS A 179 37.84 14.37 72.57
C HIS A 179 38.07 14.89 74.00
N ILE A 180 37.57 14.17 75.02
CA ILE A 180 37.84 14.46 76.44
C ILE A 180 39.36 14.41 76.71
N PHE A 181 40.05 13.36 76.25
CA PHE A 181 41.51 13.26 76.38
C PHE A 181 42.25 14.45 75.76
N LEU A 182 41.87 14.83 74.54
CA LEU A 182 42.53 15.90 73.79
C LEU A 182 42.26 17.29 74.39
N ALA A 183 41.12 17.47 75.07
CA ALA A 183 40.79 18.68 75.83
C ALA A 183 41.56 18.77 77.17
N GLU A 184 41.97 17.64 77.75
CA GLU A 184 42.83 17.59 78.95
C GLU A 184 44.33 17.89 78.66
N GLN A 185 44.73 18.02 77.39
CA GLN A 185 46.12 18.34 77.00
C GLN A 185 46.38 19.86 76.95
N PRO A 186 47.61 20.33 77.24
CA PRO A 186 47.97 21.73 77.09
C PRO A 186 47.86 22.18 75.62
N ASN A 187 47.05 23.21 75.35
CA ASN A 187 47.01 23.87 74.06
C ASN A 187 48.29 24.69 73.84
N GLU A 188 49.23 24.18 73.04
CA GLU A 188 50.16 25.05 72.32
C GLU A 188 49.42 25.71 71.16
N GLY A 189 49.35 27.05 71.19
CA GLY A 189 48.79 27.84 70.10
C GLY A 189 49.61 27.70 68.81
N LEU A 190 48.96 28.00 67.69
CA LEU A 190 49.52 28.05 66.34
C LEU A 190 50.93 28.69 66.32
N GLY A 191 51.96 27.85 66.14
CA GLY A 191 53.37 28.24 66.05
C GLY A 191 54.00 27.65 64.79
N GLU A 192 54.80 28.45 64.10
CA GLU A 192 55.31 28.17 62.74
C GLU A 192 56.19 26.90 62.63
N PRO A 193 56.26 26.28 61.44
CA PRO A 193 57.07 25.08 61.23
C PRO A 193 58.57 25.39 61.24
N CYS A 194 59.21 25.22 62.40
CA CYS A 194 60.67 25.23 62.53
C CYS A 194 61.32 24.05 61.77
N LYS A 195 61.57 24.27 60.47
CA LYS A 195 62.48 23.46 59.67
C LYS A 195 63.91 23.65 60.18
N ASN A 196 64.39 22.73 61.02
CA ASN A 196 65.77 22.24 61.12
C ASN A 196 65.98 21.58 62.47
N LEU A 197 66.24 20.26 62.50
CA LEU A 197 67.11 19.59 63.49
C LEU A 197 67.36 18.14 63.07
N GLN A 198 68.61 17.70 63.25
CA GLN A 198 69.06 16.32 63.00
C GLN A 198 68.40 15.33 63.99
N PRO A 199 68.35 14.02 63.67
CA PRO A 199 67.80 13.02 64.56
C PRO A 199 68.65 12.86 65.84
N LYS A 200 68.23 13.52 66.92
CA LYS A 200 68.70 13.17 68.27
C LYS A 200 68.01 11.89 68.71
N THR A 201 68.79 10.86 69.00
CA THR A 201 68.33 9.50 69.27
C THR A 201 67.56 9.35 70.59
N ASP A 202 67.66 10.33 71.49
CA ASP A 202 66.92 10.37 72.76
C ASP A 202 65.87 11.50 72.76
N LEU A 203 64.68 11.20 72.23
CA LEU A 203 63.48 12.02 72.39
C LEU A 203 63.18 12.23 73.89
N THR A 204 62.95 13.47 74.28
CA THR A 204 62.58 13.83 75.64
C THR A 204 61.20 13.26 76.01
N PRO A 205 60.90 13.04 77.32
CA PRO A 205 59.59 12.55 77.75
C PRO A 205 58.42 13.45 77.31
N GLU A 206 58.69 14.75 77.12
CA GLU A 206 57.73 15.77 76.66
C GLU A 206 57.42 15.57 75.16
N GLU A 207 58.44 15.38 74.31
CA GLU A 207 58.27 15.04 72.89
C GLU A 207 57.58 13.68 72.67
N LYS A 208 57.82 12.70 73.56
CA LYS A 208 57.14 11.39 73.53
C LYS A 208 55.67 11.49 73.90
N ALA A 209 55.32 12.24 74.96
CA ALA A 209 53.93 12.47 75.36
C ALA A 209 53.15 13.27 74.29
N GLN A 210 53.76 14.33 73.74
CA GLN A 210 53.22 15.03 72.58
C GLN A 210 53.11 14.13 71.34
N GLY A 211 54.02 13.18 71.15
CA GLY A 211 53.95 12.15 70.12
C GLY A 211 52.68 11.28 70.23
N VAL A 212 52.37 10.79 71.43
CA VAL A 212 51.15 10.02 71.70
C VAL A 212 49.89 10.88 71.53
N ALA A 213 49.87 12.12 72.03
CA ALA A 213 48.73 13.02 71.83
C ALA A 213 48.51 13.37 70.34
N ARG A 214 49.57 13.55 69.55
CA ARG A 214 49.51 13.72 68.08
C ARG A 214 49.02 12.43 67.39
N ALA A 215 49.46 11.26 67.84
CA ALA A 215 49.04 9.97 67.29
C ALA A 215 47.55 9.70 67.55
N ILE A 216 47.07 9.89 68.78
CA ILE A 216 45.65 9.77 69.13
C ILE A 216 44.83 10.79 68.34
N ARG A 217 45.21 12.08 68.31
CA ARG A 217 44.51 13.10 67.50
C ARG A 217 44.39 12.71 66.02
N LYS A 218 45.44 12.15 65.44
CA LYS A 218 45.45 11.64 64.06
C LYS A 218 44.54 10.42 63.90
N GLN A 219 44.63 9.43 64.79
CA GLN A 219 43.79 8.22 64.74
C GLN A 219 42.30 8.54 64.96
N THR A 220 41.96 9.44 65.87
CA THR A 220 40.59 9.93 66.09
C THR A 220 40.02 10.56 64.82
N ALA A 221 40.77 11.45 64.17
CA ALA A 221 40.35 12.06 62.90
C ALA A 221 40.20 11.01 61.78
N GLU A 222 41.16 10.09 61.62
CA GLU A 222 41.07 9.02 60.62
C GLU A 222 39.92 8.04 60.87
N VAL A 223 39.62 7.70 62.13
CA VAL A 223 38.49 6.83 62.49
C VAL A 223 37.16 7.54 62.22
N GLN A 224 37.04 8.82 62.59
CA GLN A 224 35.83 9.61 62.31
C GLN A 224 35.59 9.75 60.79
N GLU A 225 36.60 10.22 60.04
CA GLU A 225 36.50 10.44 58.59
C GLU A 225 36.15 9.14 57.83
N ARG A 226 36.77 8.02 58.20
CA ARG A 226 36.47 6.72 57.57
C ARG A 226 35.13 6.14 58.03
N TRP A 227 34.69 6.40 59.26
CA TRP A 227 33.39 5.97 59.75
C TRP A 227 32.26 6.67 59.00
N GLU A 228 32.32 8.01 58.90
CA GLU A 228 31.37 8.83 58.13
C GLU A 228 31.36 8.38 56.66
N ARG A 229 32.54 8.24 56.02
CA ARG A 229 32.66 7.72 54.66
C ARG A 229 32.06 6.32 54.49
N LEU A 230 32.27 5.40 55.43
CA LEU A 230 31.74 4.05 55.35
C LEU A 230 30.21 4.04 55.50
N GLN A 231 29.64 4.87 56.39
CA GLN A 231 28.19 5.02 56.53
C GLN A 231 27.57 5.60 55.24
N ASP A 232 28.14 6.68 54.69
CA ASP A 232 27.66 7.29 53.44
C ASP A 232 27.74 6.32 52.26
N HIS A 233 28.88 5.62 52.10
CA HIS A 233 29.09 4.71 50.98
C HIS A 233 28.20 3.46 51.09
N ALA A 234 28.01 2.90 52.30
CA ALA A 234 27.09 1.79 52.53
C ALA A 234 25.63 2.19 52.32
N GLY A 235 25.23 3.40 52.75
CA GLY A 235 23.87 3.93 52.54
C GLY A 235 23.57 4.22 51.06
N GLY A 236 24.51 4.83 50.35
CA GLY A 236 24.43 5.07 48.90
C GLY A 236 24.35 3.77 48.11
N TRP A 237 25.24 2.82 48.41
CA TRP A 237 25.24 1.49 47.80
C TRP A 237 23.94 0.73 48.05
N GLN A 238 23.42 0.73 49.29
CA GLN A 238 22.13 0.10 49.59
C GLN A 238 21.00 0.71 48.75
N SER A 239 20.93 2.03 48.62
CA SER A 239 19.88 2.68 47.81
C SER A 239 20.00 2.35 46.32
N GLN A 240 21.21 2.15 45.80
CA GLN A 240 21.43 1.69 44.42
C GLN A 240 20.98 0.24 44.24
N VAL A 241 21.39 -0.66 45.14
CA VAL A 241 21.00 -2.09 45.12
C VAL A 241 19.49 -2.26 45.28
N GLU A 242 18.83 -1.50 46.16
CA GLU A 242 17.36 -1.56 46.33
C GLU A 242 16.61 -1.14 45.07
N LYS A 243 17.00 -0.02 44.44
CA LYS A 243 16.40 0.44 43.17
C LYS A 243 16.64 -0.53 42.02
N ALA A 244 17.86 -1.05 41.92
CA ALA A 244 18.21 -2.05 40.91
C ALA A 244 17.43 -3.36 41.11
N PHE A 245 17.21 -3.78 42.36
CA PHE A 245 16.42 -4.96 42.69
C PHE A 245 14.96 -4.81 42.24
N GLU A 246 14.31 -3.69 42.57
CA GLU A 246 12.93 -3.40 42.18
C GLU A 246 12.77 -3.42 40.65
N ARG A 247 13.64 -2.70 39.92
CA ARG A 247 13.60 -2.60 38.45
C ARG A 247 13.88 -3.93 37.76
N LEU A 248 14.85 -4.71 38.25
CA LEU A 248 15.20 -6.01 37.68
C LEU A 248 14.13 -7.08 37.97
N GLN A 249 13.48 -7.01 39.13
CA GLN A 249 12.34 -7.87 39.46
C GLN A 249 11.10 -7.52 38.62
N GLU A 250 10.84 -6.23 38.39
CA GLU A 250 9.78 -5.74 37.50
C GLU A 250 10.03 -6.17 36.05
N LEU A 251 11.26 -6.02 35.55
CA LEU A 251 11.68 -6.50 34.23
C LEU A 251 11.45 -8.02 34.08
N GLN A 252 11.96 -8.84 35.01
CA GLN A 252 11.80 -10.29 34.96
C GLN A 252 10.31 -10.69 34.94
N SER A 253 9.48 -10.09 35.80
CA SER A 253 8.04 -10.38 35.85
C SER A 253 7.30 -10.02 34.56
N ASN A 254 7.69 -8.91 33.89
CA ASN A 254 7.11 -8.54 32.60
C ASN A 254 7.64 -9.44 31.47
N MET A 255 8.91 -9.87 31.51
CA MET A 255 9.46 -10.84 30.56
C MET A 255 8.74 -12.20 30.66
N ASP A 256 8.55 -12.73 31.87
CA ASP A 256 7.85 -14.00 32.11
C ASP A 256 6.38 -13.94 31.65
N GLN A 257 5.71 -12.78 31.81
CA GLN A 257 4.36 -12.56 31.31
C GLN A 257 4.30 -12.46 29.79
N LEU A 258 5.26 -11.77 29.17
CA LEU A 258 5.37 -11.65 27.71
C LEU A 258 5.63 -13.00 27.06
N ASP A 259 6.52 -13.83 27.63
CA ASP A 259 6.83 -15.19 27.18
C ASP A 259 5.57 -16.05 27.09
N LEU A 260 4.81 -16.14 28.19
CA LEU A 260 3.55 -16.90 28.27
C LEU A 260 2.47 -16.38 27.30
N ARG A 261 2.47 -15.09 26.97
CA ARG A 261 1.52 -14.53 25.98
C ARG A 261 1.97 -14.77 24.54
N LEU A 262 3.29 -14.76 24.27
CA LEU A 262 3.85 -15.11 22.98
C LEU A 262 3.65 -16.60 22.67
N ASP A 263 3.90 -17.49 23.62
CA ASP A 263 3.64 -18.94 23.49
C ASP A 263 2.22 -19.22 22.97
N ARG A 264 1.20 -18.64 23.62
CA ARG A 264 -0.22 -18.82 23.24
C ARG A 264 -0.54 -18.30 21.84
N ALA A 265 0.09 -17.20 21.44
CA ALA A 265 -0.10 -16.63 20.12
C ALA A 265 0.66 -17.44 19.04
N GLU A 266 1.83 -18.00 19.37
CA GLU A 266 2.57 -18.93 18.52
C GLU A 266 1.84 -20.27 18.35
N GLU A 267 1.23 -20.81 19.40
CA GLU A 267 0.32 -21.97 19.34
C GLU A 267 -0.88 -21.70 18.43
N THR A 268 -1.51 -20.53 18.59
CA THR A 268 -2.65 -20.12 17.76
C THR A 268 -2.25 -19.99 16.29
N LYS A 269 -1.07 -19.42 15.99
CA LYS A 269 -0.47 -19.39 14.65
C LYS A 269 -0.19 -20.80 14.12
N ALA A 270 0.34 -21.71 14.94
CA ALA A 270 0.67 -23.07 14.53
C ALA A 270 -0.57 -23.90 14.14
N GLY A 271 -1.75 -23.56 14.68
CA GLY A 271 -3.04 -24.14 14.26
C GLY A 271 -3.57 -23.63 12.91
N LEU A 272 -2.97 -22.61 12.29
CA LEU A 272 -3.44 -22.03 11.03
C LEU A 272 -2.98 -22.84 9.81
N GLN A 273 -3.95 -23.39 9.06
CA GLN A 273 -3.69 -24.11 7.81
C GLN A 273 -2.99 -23.24 6.74
N PRO A 274 -2.11 -23.80 5.89
CA PRO A 274 -1.51 -23.09 4.76
C PRO A 274 -2.56 -22.48 3.82
N VAL A 275 -2.28 -21.31 3.24
CA VAL A 275 -3.26 -20.59 2.39
C VAL A 275 -3.64 -21.38 1.13
N GLY A 276 -2.73 -22.18 0.59
CA GLY A 276 -2.97 -23.01 -0.60
C GLY A 276 -3.92 -24.20 -0.38
N ASP A 277 -4.17 -24.60 0.87
CA ASP A 277 -5.04 -25.73 1.22
C ASP A 277 -6.49 -25.27 1.54
N LEU A 278 -6.76 -23.96 1.47
CA LEU A 278 -8.06 -23.39 1.82
C LEU A 278 -9.05 -23.48 0.65
N LEU A 279 -10.32 -23.65 0.97
CA LEU A 279 -11.41 -23.55 0.00
C LEU A 279 -11.60 -22.09 -0.41
N ILE A 280 -11.80 -21.86 -1.72
CA ILE A 280 -11.99 -20.52 -2.29
C ILE A 280 -13.15 -19.77 -1.60
N ASP A 281 -14.24 -20.47 -1.32
CA ASP A 281 -15.44 -19.91 -0.68
C ASP A 281 -15.20 -19.50 0.79
N SER A 282 -14.24 -20.12 1.50
CA SER A 282 -13.91 -19.78 2.89
C SER A 282 -12.81 -18.71 3.03
N LEU A 283 -12.18 -18.26 1.92
CA LEU A 283 -11.09 -17.28 1.97
C LEU A 283 -11.47 -16.00 2.72
N GLN A 284 -12.71 -15.50 2.56
CA GLN A 284 -13.19 -14.31 3.27
C GLN A 284 -13.27 -14.53 4.79
N GLU A 285 -13.77 -15.69 5.22
CA GLU A 285 -13.83 -16.08 6.65
C GLU A 285 -12.41 -16.20 7.24
N HIS A 286 -11.44 -16.71 6.47
CA HIS A 286 -10.05 -16.78 6.90
C HIS A 286 -9.34 -15.41 6.94
N ILE A 287 -9.69 -14.48 6.06
CA ILE A 287 -9.27 -13.07 6.16
C ILE A 287 -9.78 -12.49 7.48
N GLU A 288 -11.08 -12.59 7.74
CA GLU A 288 -11.72 -12.05 8.95
C GLU A 288 -11.10 -12.62 10.24
N LYS A 289 -10.92 -13.95 10.33
CA LYS A 289 -10.23 -14.61 11.44
C LYS A 289 -8.78 -14.13 11.61
N THR A 290 -8.04 -13.98 10.51
CA THR A 290 -6.63 -13.53 10.57
C THR A 290 -6.54 -12.04 10.97
N THR A 291 -7.49 -11.20 10.56
CA THR A 291 -7.58 -9.81 11.04
C THR A 291 -7.98 -9.72 12.51
N ALA A 292 -8.94 -10.53 12.98
CA ALA A 292 -9.30 -10.56 14.40
C ALA A 292 -8.11 -10.96 15.27
N PHE A 293 -7.37 -12.01 14.87
CA PHE A 293 -6.16 -12.45 15.56
C PHE A 293 -5.05 -11.37 15.57
N LYS A 294 -4.91 -10.58 14.50
CA LYS A 294 -4.00 -9.42 14.47
C LYS A 294 -4.37 -8.35 15.52
N GLU A 295 -5.67 -8.07 15.68
CA GLU A 295 -6.15 -7.12 16.70
C GLU A 295 -6.02 -7.68 18.13
N GLU A 296 -6.31 -8.97 18.35
CA GLU A 296 -6.07 -9.66 19.63
C GLU A 296 -4.61 -9.60 20.08
N MET A 297 -3.68 -9.60 19.12
CA MET A 297 -2.26 -9.43 19.36
C MET A 297 -1.79 -7.98 19.56
N ALA A 298 -2.60 -6.96 19.25
CA ALA A 298 -2.17 -5.57 19.37
C ALA A 298 -1.59 -5.18 20.75
N PRO A 299 -2.10 -5.69 21.90
CA PRO A 299 -1.53 -5.37 23.21
C PRO A 299 -0.13 -5.94 23.46
N LEU A 300 0.27 -7.05 22.83
CA LEU A 300 1.63 -7.60 22.96
C LEU A 300 2.71 -6.60 22.52
N ARG A 301 2.39 -5.72 21.56
CA ARG A 301 3.28 -4.62 21.16
C ARG A 301 3.60 -3.68 22.34
N GLN A 302 2.63 -3.45 23.22
CA GLN A 302 2.82 -2.62 24.40
C GLN A 302 3.63 -3.35 25.47
N ASP A 303 3.37 -4.64 25.69
CA ASP A 303 4.17 -5.47 26.61
C ASP A 303 5.66 -5.47 26.20
N VAL A 304 5.94 -5.68 24.91
CA VAL A 304 7.30 -5.62 24.33
C VAL A 304 7.92 -4.22 24.53
N HIS A 305 7.15 -3.15 24.41
CA HIS A 305 7.65 -1.79 24.69
C HIS A 305 8.05 -1.63 26.16
N VAL A 306 7.17 -2.01 27.09
CA VAL A 306 7.40 -1.93 28.54
C VAL A 306 8.63 -2.73 28.96
N VAL A 307 8.80 -3.95 28.46
CA VAL A 307 9.97 -4.79 28.74
C VAL A 307 11.26 -4.14 28.23
N ASN A 308 11.26 -3.55 27.04
CA ASN A 308 12.45 -2.84 26.52
C ASN A 308 12.72 -1.51 27.26
N GLU A 309 11.70 -0.78 27.69
CA GLU A 309 11.85 0.43 28.53
C GLU A 309 12.46 0.09 29.90
N LEU A 310 11.93 -0.93 30.59
CA LEU A 310 12.48 -1.41 31.86
C LEU A 310 13.94 -1.88 31.72
N SER A 311 14.30 -2.50 30.60
CA SER A 311 15.70 -2.82 30.29
C SER A 311 16.55 -1.57 30.04
N GLY A 312 15.99 -0.50 29.48
CA GLY A 312 16.67 0.78 29.29
C GLY A 312 16.91 1.53 30.60
N GLU A 313 15.98 1.45 31.55
CA GLU A 313 16.08 2.05 32.88
C GLU A 313 17.21 1.45 33.76
N LEU A 314 17.75 0.28 33.40
CA LEU A 314 18.89 -0.33 34.08
C LEU A 314 20.24 0.34 33.73
N ALA A 315 20.38 0.94 32.55
CA ALA A 315 21.64 1.57 32.13
C ALA A 315 22.02 2.80 32.98
N PRO A 316 21.09 3.72 33.35
CA PRO A 316 21.36 4.79 34.33
C PRO A 316 21.76 4.30 35.74
N LEU A 317 21.50 3.04 36.08
CA LEU A 317 21.85 2.42 37.36
C LEU A 317 23.21 1.69 37.32
N ASP A 318 23.92 1.71 36.18
CA ASP A 318 25.15 0.93 35.91
C ASP A 318 24.96 -0.59 36.09
N VAL A 319 23.74 -1.08 35.82
CA VAL A 319 23.38 -2.50 35.88
C VAL A 319 23.52 -3.12 34.51
N GLN A 320 24.49 -4.02 34.34
CA GLN A 320 24.63 -4.83 33.14
C GLN A 320 23.82 -6.12 33.29
N LEU A 321 22.82 -6.33 32.43
CA LEU A 321 22.03 -7.56 32.41
C LEU A 321 22.92 -8.80 32.26
N SER A 322 22.54 -9.88 32.96
CA SER A 322 23.21 -11.16 32.80
C SER A 322 23.12 -11.65 31.35
N SER A 323 24.13 -12.41 30.90
CA SER A 323 24.12 -12.98 29.54
C SER A 323 22.91 -13.91 29.27
N THR A 324 22.25 -14.41 30.32
CA THR A 324 21.01 -15.18 30.21
C THR A 324 19.82 -14.26 29.99
N SER A 325 19.64 -13.26 30.85
CA SER A 325 18.52 -12.30 30.79
C SER A 325 18.56 -11.47 29.49
N SER A 326 19.75 -11.05 29.03
CA SER A 326 19.91 -10.38 27.74
C SER A 326 19.46 -11.27 26.57
N ARG A 327 19.84 -12.56 26.56
CA ARG A 327 19.41 -13.49 25.50
C ARG A 327 17.91 -13.76 25.53
N GLN A 328 17.30 -13.85 26.71
CA GLN A 328 15.85 -13.98 26.84
C GLN A 328 15.13 -12.74 26.30
N LEU A 329 15.64 -11.54 26.61
CA LEU A 329 15.10 -10.29 26.06
C LEU A 329 15.22 -10.23 24.53
N ASP A 330 16.37 -10.63 23.97
CA ASP A 330 16.59 -10.70 22.53
C ASP A 330 15.66 -11.72 21.86
N ASP A 331 15.46 -12.90 22.48
CA ASP A 331 14.58 -13.96 21.99
C ASP A 331 13.11 -13.53 21.94
N LEU A 332 12.58 -12.96 23.04
CA LEU A 332 11.22 -12.41 23.10
C LEU A 332 10.99 -11.32 22.03
N ASN A 333 11.97 -10.43 21.84
CA ASN A 333 11.94 -9.40 20.81
C ASN A 333 11.95 -9.99 19.38
N MET A 334 12.69 -11.07 19.14
CA MET A 334 12.75 -11.75 17.84
C MET A 334 11.46 -12.55 17.56
N ARG A 335 10.96 -13.31 18.53
CA ARG A 335 9.71 -14.08 18.46
C ARG A 335 8.51 -13.18 18.15
N TRP A 336 8.36 -12.06 18.86
CA TRP A 336 7.35 -11.06 18.55
C TRP A 336 7.42 -10.57 17.09
N LYS A 337 8.61 -10.20 16.60
CA LYS A 337 8.80 -9.74 15.21
C LYS A 337 8.46 -10.82 14.18
N LEU A 338 8.92 -12.06 14.39
CA LEU A 338 8.64 -13.20 13.51
C LEU A 338 7.14 -13.57 13.50
N LEU A 339 6.46 -13.40 14.63
CA LEU A 339 5.02 -13.61 14.74
C LEU A 339 4.25 -12.51 14.00
N GLN A 340 4.62 -11.23 14.18
CA GLN A 340 4.03 -10.10 13.45
C GLN A 340 4.17 -10.26 11.93
N VAL A 341 5.39 -10.50 11.44
CA VAL A 341 5.67 -10.65 10.00
C VAL A 341 4.86 -11.81 9.41
N ALA A 342 4.84 -12.98 10.06
CA ALA A 342 4.12 -14.13 9.55
C ALA A 342 2.59 -13.92 9.44
N ILE A 343 2.00 -13.09 10.31
CA ILE A 343 0.56 -12.76 10.26
C ILE A 343 0.27 -11.74 9.15
N GLU A 344 1.15 -10.76 8.98
CA GLU A 344 1.06 -9.77 7.89
C GLU A 344 1.24 -10.42 6.51
N GLU A 345 2.21 -11.33 6.37
CA GLU A 345 2.40 -12.16 5.18
C GLU A 345 1.20 -13.06 4.91
N ARG A 346 0.67 -13.74 5.94
CA ARG A 346 -0.54 -14.57 5.80
C ARG A 346 -1.73 -13.74 5.33
N LEU A 347 -1.96 -12.58 5.93
CA LEU A 347 -3.08 -11.71 5.57
C LEU A 347 -2.96 -11.23 4.12
N LYS A 348 -1.74 -10.85 3.69
CA LYS A 348 -1.43 -10.49 2.30
C LYS A 348 -1.74 -11.65 1.35
N LEU A 349 -1.25 -12.86 1.62
CA LEU A 349 -1.49 -14.04 0.79
C LEU A 349 -2.99 -14.40 0.70
N LEU A 350 -3.73 -14.28 1.81
CA LEU A 350 -5.18 -14.47 1.82
C LEU A 350 -5.92 -13.43 0.98
N GLN A 351 -5.52 -12.15 1.07
CA GLN A 351 -6.09 -11.06 0.26
C GLN A 351 -5.76 -11.21 -1.23
N GLU A 352 -4.55 -11.66 -1.56
CA GLU A 352 -4.13 -11.98 -2.93
C GLU A 352 -4.94 -13.15 -3.49
N ALA A 353 -5.05 -14.26 -2.74
CA ALA A 353 -5.88 -15.41 -3.11
C ALA A 353 -7.36 -15.03 -3.26
N HIS A 354 -7.92 -14.21 -2.37
CA HIS A 354 -9.31 -13.78 -2.46
C HIS A 354 -9.55 -12.82 -3.64
N ARG A 355 -8.59 -11.96 -3.98
CA ARG A 355 -8.64 -11.12 -5.18
C ARG A 355 -8.61 -11.96 -6.46
N ASP A 356 -7.76 -12.98 -6.49
CA ASP A 356 -7.44 -13.74 -7.71
C ASP A 356 -8.37 -14.94 -7.92
N PHE A 357 -8.99 -15.49 -6.87
CA PHE A 357 -9.90 -16.64 -6.96
C PHE A 357 -11.29 -16.42 -6.36
N GLY A 358 -11.51 -15.35 -5.59
CA GLY A 358 -12.81 -15.09 -4.95
C GLY A 358 -13.97 -14.86 -5.95
N PRO A 359 -15.22 -14.70 -5.47
CA PRO A 359 -16.43 -14.66 -6.31
C PRO A 359 -16.54 -13.46 -7.27
N SER A 360 -15.64 -12.47 -7.15
CA SER A 360 -15.50 -11.33 -8.08
C SER A 360 -14.30 -11.46 -9.02
N SER A 361 -13.57 -12.58 -8.97
CA SER A 361 -12.37 -12.82 -9.75
C SER A 361 -12.70 -13.18 -11.20
N GLN A 362 -11.83 -12.77 -12.12
CA GLN A 362 -11.94 -13.12 -13.53
C GLN A 362 -10.91 -14.18 -13.95
N HIS A 363 -10.26 -14.86 -12.99
CA HIS A 363 -9.10 -15.70 -13.26
C HIS A 363 -9.46 -16.96 -14.07
N PHE A 364 -10.66 -17.52 -13.94
CA PHE A 364 -11.11 -18.63 -14.78
C PHE A 364 -11.10 -18.28 -16.28
N LEU A 365 -11.35 -17.00 -16.62
CA LEU A 365 -11.26 -16.48 -17.99
C LEU A 365 -9.83 -16.36 -18.51
N SER A 366 -8.78 -16.52 -17.70
CA SER A 366 -7.39 -16.57 -18.19
C SER A 366 -7.17 -17.68 -19.24
N THR A 367 -8.00 -18.74 -19.18
CA THR A 367 -8.01 -19.87 -20.11
C THR A 367 -8.70 -19.58 -21.45
N SER A 368 -9.31 -18.40 -21.64
CA SER A 368 -9.91 -17.99 -22.93
C SER A 368 -8.86 -17.83 -24.04
N VAL A 369 -7.64 -17.45 -23.65
CA VAL A 369 -6.48 -17.24 -24.52
C VAL A 369 -5.41 -18.31 -24.34
N GLN A 370 -4.54 -18.43 -25.34
CA GLN A 370 -3.41 -19.35 -25.36
C GLN A 370 -2.15 -18.58 -25.74
N LEU A 371 -0.97 -19.08 -25.32
CA LEU A 371 0.32 -18.50 -25.69
C LEU A 371 0.41 -18.29 -27.22
N PRO A 372 0.90 -17.14 -27.70
CA PRO A 372 1.64 -16.09 -26.98
C PRO A 372 0.77 -15.03 -26.26
N TRP A 373 -0.55 -15.21 -26.21
CA TRP A 373 -1.47 -14.24 -25.59
C TRP A 373 -1.69 -14.52 -24.10
N GLN A 374 -1.79 -13.44 -23.32
CA GLN A 374 -2.19 -13.44 -21.92
C GLN A 374 -3.34 -12.46 -21.71
N ARG A 375 -4.38 -12.88 -20.98
CA ARG A 375 -5.46 -12.02 -20.51
C ARG A 375 -5.03 -11.33 -19.21
N ALA A 376 -5.20 -10.02 -19.15
CA ALA A 376 -4.97 -9.21 -17.96
C ALA A 376 -6.19 -8.31 -17.70
N VAL A 377 -6.25 -7.69 -16.51
CA VAL A 377 -7.40 -6.90 -16.05
C VAL A 377 -6.91 -5.55 -15.55
N SER A 378 -7.56 -4.47 -16.01
CA SER A 378 -7.24 -3.09 -15.61
C SER A 378 -7.75 -2.76 -14.19
N GLN A 379 -7.37 -1.59 -13.67
CA GLN A 379 -7.86 -1.10 -12.37
C GLN A 379 -9.40 -1.06 -12.29
N ASN A 380 -10.07 -0.62 -13.36
CA ASN A 380 -11.53 -0.60 -13.49
C ASN A 380 -12.15 -1.92 -13.98
N LYS A 381 -11.44 -3.04 -13.82
CA LYS A 381 -11.88 -4.42 -14.09
C LYS A 381 -12.19 -4.75 -15.55
N VAL A 382 -11.76 -3.92 -16.51
CA VAL A 382 -11.87 -4.16 -17.95
C VAL A 382 -10.75 -5.12 -18.39
N PRO A 383 -11.04 -6.17 -19.17
CA PRO A 383 -10.00 -7.03 -19.71
C PRO A 383 -9.20 -6.35 -20.82
N TYR A 384 -7.90 -6.64 -20.85
CA TYR A 384 -7.02 -6.33 -21.97
C TYR A 384 -6.09 -7.52 -22.22
N TYR A 385 -5.54 -7.60 -23.43
CA TYR A 385 -4.78 -8.76 -23.89
C TYR A 385 -3.36 -8.35 -24.24
N ILE A 386 -2.39 -9.13 -23.77
CA ILE A 386 -0.97 -8.92 -23.95
C ILE A 386 -0.45 -10.00 -24.90
N ASN A 387 0.18 -9.61 -26.00
CA ASN A 387 0.89 -10.53 -26.88
C ASN A 387 2.38 -10.50 -26.57
N HIS A 388 2.89 -11.57 -25.96
CA HIS A 388 4.29 -11.68 -25.55
C HIS A 388 5.27 -11.82 -26.73
N GLN A 389 4.81 -12.30 -27.89
CA GLN A 389 5.64 -12.44 -29.09
C GLN A 389 5.85 -11.10 -29.80
N THR A 390 4.83 -10.25 -29.87
CA THR A 390 4.92 -8.92 -30.50
C THR A 390 5.21 -7.79 -29.51
N GLN A 391 5.14 -8.06 -28.20
CA GLN A 391 5.27 -7.06 -27.12
C GLN A 391 4.25 -5.92 -27.28
N THR A 392 3.00 -6.28 -27.58
CA THR A 392 1.88 -5.34 -27.76
C THR A 392 0.71 -5.66 -26.84
N THR A 393 -0.05 -4.64 -26.46
CA THR A 393 -1.30 -4.76 -25.71
C THR A 393 -2.48 -4.26 -26.56
N CYS A 394 -3.63 -4.92 -26.44
CA CYS A 394 -4.86 -4.52 -27.12
C CYS A 394 -6.11 -4.77 -26.26
N TRP A 395 -7.19 -4.04 -26.56
CA TRP A 395 -8.47 -4.21 -25.88
C TRP A 395 -9.33 -5.32 -26.47
N ASP A 396 -9.10 -5.68 -27.73
CA ASP A 396 -9.84 -6.74 -28.42
C ASP A 396 -9.22 -8.11 -28.12
N HIS A 397 -10.07 -9.12 -27.88
CA HIS A 397 -9.64 -10.50 -27.72
C HIS A 397 -9.01 -11.00 -29.05
N PRO A 398 -7.96 -11.84 -29.06
CA PRO A 398 -7.31 -12.28 -30.30
C PRO A 398 -8.30 -12.91 -31.31
N LYS A 399 -9.15 -13.85 -30.86
CA LYS A 399 -10.21 -14.42 -31.71
C LYS A 399 -11.29 -13.41 -32.15
N MET A 400 -11.47 -12.31 -31.41
CA MET A 400 -12.37 -11.22 -31.83
C MET A 400 -11.73 -10.38 -32.94
N THR A 401 -10.41 -10.17 -32.86
CA THR A 401 -9.63 -9.52 -33.92
C THR A 401 -9.68 -10.34 -35.23
N GLU A 402 -9.45 -11.66 -35.14
CA GLU A 402 -9.61 -12.60 -36.27
C GLU A 402 -11.04 -12.58 -36.83
N LEU A 403 -12.05 -12.56 -35.95
CA LEU A 403 -13.45 -12.46 -36.35
C LEU A 403 -13.72 -11.17 -37.13
N TYR A 404 -13.35 -10.00 -36.61
CA TYR A 404 -13.53 -8.72 -37.29
C TYR A 404 -12.77 -8.63 -38.62
N GLN A 405 -11.56 -9.18 -38.71
CA GLN A 405 -10.85 -9.32 -39.99
C GLN A 405 -11.66 -10.17 -40.97
N SER A 406 -12.23 -11.29 -40.54
CA SER A 406 -13.09 -12.12 -41.40
C SER A 406 -14.41 -11.43 -41.80
N LEU A 407 -14.92 -10.48 -41.00
CA LEU A 407 -16.08 -9.66 -41.37
C LEU A 407 -15.77 -8.68 -42.51
N ALA A 408 -14.51 -8.27 -42.69
CA ALA A 408 -14.12 -7.36 -43.76
C ALA A 408 -14.30 -7.98 -45.16
N ASN A 409 -14.21 -9.30 -45.29
CA ASN A 409 -14.46 -10.02 -46.56
C ASN A 409 -15.89 -9.80 -47.08
N LEU A 410 -16.83 -9.48 -46.20
CA LEU A 410 -18.23 -9.19 -46.54
C LEU A 410 -18.44 -7.76 -47.08
N ASN A 411 -17.42 -6.90 -47.06
CA ASN A 411 -17.51 -5.53 -47.60
C ASN A 411 -17.85 -5.49 -49.10
N ASN A 412 -17.60 -6.58 -49.83
CA ASN A 412 -17.97 -6.75 -51.24
C ASN A 412 -19.48 -6.88 -51.48
N VAL A 413 -20.30 -7.11 -50.45
CA VAL A 413 -21.77 -7.16 -50.57
C VAL A 413 -22.30 -5.75 -50.82
N ARG A 414 -22.85 -5.51 -52.02
CA ARG A 414 -23.30 -4.19 -52.48
C ARG A 414 -24.38 -3.55 -51.61
N PHE A 415 -25.28 -4.36 -51.08
CA PHE A 415 -26.45 -3.91 -50.33
C PHE A 415 -26.14 -3.87 -48.82
N SER A 416 -26.20 -2.68 -48.22
CA SER A 416 -25.83 -2.43 -46.82
C SER A 416 -26.63 -3.25 -45.81
N ALA A 417 -27.94 -3.41 -46.02
CA ALA A 417 -28.80 -4.17 -45.11
C ALA A 417 -28.37 -5.65 -45.02
N TYR A 418 -28.18 -6.34 -46.16
CA TYR A 418 -27.68 -7.72 -46.17
C TYR A 418 -26.23 -7.82 -45.72
N ARG A 419 -25.35 -6.88 -46.11
CA ARG A 419 -23.96 -6.85 -45.65
C ARG A 419 -23.87 -6.81 -44.12
N THR A 420 -24.62 -5.90 -43.51
CA THR A 420 -24.70 -5.73 -42.05
C THR A 420 -25.29 -6.98 -41.40
N ALA A 421 -26.41 -7.49 -41.92
CA ALA A 421 -27.04 -8.70 -41.43
C ALA A 421 -26.12 -9.93 -41.51
N MET A 422 -25.34 -10.09 -42.57
CA MET A 422 -24.35 -11.17 -42.71
C MET A 422 -23.17 -11.03 -41.74
N LYS A 423 -22.67 -9.80 -41.55
CA LYS A 423 -21.65 -9.51 -40.51
C LYS A 423 -22.17 -9.86 -39.11
N ILE A 424 -23.39 -9.43 -38.79
CA ILE A 424 -24.05 -9.74 -37.52
C ILE A 424 -24.31 -11.25 -37.39
N ARG A 425 -24.72 -11.96 -38.44
CA ARG A 425 -24.94 -13.42 -38.41
C ARG A 425 -23.66 -14.20 -38.11
N ARG A 426 -22.52 -13.80 -38.70
CA ARG A 426 -21.21 -14.41 -38.44
C ARG A 426 -20.74 -14.13 -37.00
N LEU A 427 -21.00 -12.92 -36.49
CA LEU A 427 -20.77 -12.55 -35.09
C LEU A 427 -21.66 -13.34 -34.12
N GLN A 428 -22.96 -13.45 -34.41
CA GLN A 428 -23.95 -14.19 -33.63
C GLN A 428 -23.53 -15.64 -33.40
N LYS A 429 -23.08 -16.32 -34.46
CA LYS A 429 -22.54 -17.70 -34.42
C LYS A 429 -21.24 -17.80 -33.63
N ALA A 430 -20.30 -16.88 -33.86
CA ALA A 430 -19.00 -16.89 -33.16
C ALA A 430 -19.12 -16.61 -31.65
N LEU A 431 -20.21 -15.98 -31.22
CA LEU A 431 -20.57 -15.79 -29.81
C LEU A 431 -21.54 -16.87 -29.28
N CYS A 432 -21.93 -17.86 -30.09
CA CYS A 432 -22.94 -18.88 -29.76
C CYS A 432 -24.32 -18.33 -29.33
N LEU A 433 -24.62 -17.05 -29.61
CA LEU A 433 -25.88 -16.41 -29.23
C LEU A 433 -27.07 -16.90 -30.07
N ASP A 434 -26.82 -17.54 -31.22
CA ASP A 434 -27.87 -18.22 -31.98
C ASP A 434 -28.33 -19.57 -31.39
N LEU A 435 -27.70 -20.02 -30.31
CA LEU A 435 -28.19 -21.13 -29.47
C LEU A 435 -29.06 -20.64 -28.30
N LEU A 436 -28.90 -19.38 -27.87
CA LEU A 436 -29.56 -18.81 -26.69
C LEU A 436 -31.04 -18.50 -26.94
N ASP A 437 -31.96 -19.35 -26.47
CA ASP A 437 -33.40 -19.06 -26.55
C ASP A 437 -33.83 -17.84 -25.71
N LEU A 438 -34.71 -17.01 -26.27
CA LEU A 438 -35.23 -15.78 -25.64
C LEU A 438 -35.71 -15.97 -24.19
N ASN A 439 -36.49 -17.02 -23.95
CA ASN A 439 -37.06 -17.32 -22.62
C ASN A 439 -35.97 -17.62 -21.58
N VAL A 440 -34.90 -18.31 -21.99
CA VAL A 440 -33.75 -18.62 -21.12
C VAL A 440 -33.05 -17.32 -20.74
N ALA A 441 -32.71 -16.48 -21.73
CA ALA A 441 -32.07 -15.18 -21.49
C ALA A 441 -32.86 -14.31 -20.51
N GLN A 442 -34.19 -14.23 -20.66
CA GLN A 442 -35.05 -13.51 -19.72
C GLN A 442 -35.00 -14.10 -18.30
N SER A 443 -35.16 -15.42 -18.16
CA SER A 443 -35.12 -16.07 -16.85
C SER A 443 -33.80 -15.83 -16.12
N THR A 444 -32.67 -15.80 -16.85
CA THR A 444 -31.35 -15.47 -16.28
C THR A 444 -31.25 -13.99 -15.89
N PHE A 445 -31.83 -13.06 -16.66
CA PHE A 445 -31.89 -11.65 -16.26
C PHE A 445 -32.71 -11.43 -14.97
N GLU A 446 -33.79 -12.19 -14.78
CA GLU A 446 -34.60 -12.17 -13.55
C GLU A 446 -33.84 -12.77 -12.35
N GLN A 447 -33.16 -13.92 -12.54
CA GLN A 447 -32.29 -14.54 -11.52
C GLN A 447 -31.19 -13.58 -11.04
N HIS A 448 -30.53 -12.88 -11.96
CA HIS A 448 -29.52 -11.87 -11.67
C HIS A 448 -30.11 -10.50 -11.25
N LYS A 449 -31.42 -10.42 -11.00
CA LYS A 449 -32.14 -9.23 -10.50
C LYS A 449 -31.99 -7.99 -11.39
N LEU A 450 -31.80 -8.18 -12.70
CA LEU A 450 -31.59 -7.13 -13.70
C LEU A 450 -32.90 -6.40 -14.07
N THR A 451 -33.65 -5.93 -13.07
CA THR A 451 -34.97 -5.30 -13.24
C THR A 451 -34.86 -3.81 -13.57
N GLN A 452 -33.85 -3.11 -13.05
CA GLN A 452 -33.67 -1.67 -13.23
C GLN A 452 -32.85 -1.37 -14.50
N ASN A 453 -33.54 -1.08 -15.61
CA ASN A 453 -32.89 -0.87 -16.91
C ASN A 453 -31.89 0.32 -16.98
N ALA A 454 -32.00 1.28 -16.06
CA ALA A 454 -31.08 2.42 -15.92
C ALA A 454 -29.82 2.13 -15.07
N GLN A 455 -29.77 1.00 -14.35
CA GLN A 455 -28.64 0.62 -13.53
C GLN A 455 -27.40 0.36 -14.39
N LEU A 456 -26.22 0.74 -13.86
CA LEU A 456 -24.92 0.41 -14.45
C LEU A 456 -24.39 -0.89 -13.81
N LEU A 457 -24.15 -1.90 -14.64
CA LEU A 457 -23.47 -3.14 -14.29
C LEU A 457 -21.97 -2.95 -14.43
N THR A 458 -21.21 -3.45 -13.46
CA THR A 458 -19.76 -3.55 -13.55
C THR A 458 -19.34 -4.76 -14.39
N VAL A 459 -18.09 -4.82 -14.85
CA VAL A 459 -17.59 -5.97 -15.62
C VAL A 459 -17.80 -7.31 -14.88
N PRO A 460 -17.52 -7.46 -13.56
CA PRO A 460 -17.88 -8.68 -12.82
C PRO A 460 -19.38 -9.05 -12.87
N ASP A 461 -20.29 -8.07 -12.78
CA ASP A 461 -21.74 -8.35 -12.85
C ASP A 461 -22.13 -8.90 -14.24
N VAL A 462 -21.56 -8.32 -15.29
CA VAL A 462 -21.75 -8.79 -16.68
C VAL A 462 -21.17 -10.20 -16.84
N ILE A 463 -19.97 -10.47 -16.32
CA ILE A 463 -19.35 -11.80 -16.34
C ILE A 463 -20.25 -12.82 -15.64
N ASN A 464 -20.70 -12.55 -14.42
CA ASN A 464 -21.54 -13.48 -13.65
C ASN A 464 -22.84 -13.83 -14.37
N CYS A 465 -23.49 -12.84 -15.00
CA CYS A 465 -24.68 -13.07 -15.82
C CYS A 465 -24.38 -13.89 -17.08
N LEU A 466 -23.28 -13.60 -17.79
CA LEU A 466 -22.85 -14.36 -18.97
C LEU A 466 -22.44 -15.80 -18.62
N THR A 467 -21.75 -16.02 -17.50
CA THR A 467 -21.37 -17.36 -17.03
C THR A 467 -22.61 -18.22 -16.82
N SER A 468 -23.63 -17.73 -16.10
CA SER A 468 -24.90 -18.47 -15.96
C SER A 468 -25.60 -18.77 -17.29
N ILE A 469 -25.49 -17.90 -18.29
CA ILE A 469 -26.00 -18.16 -19.63
C ILE A 469 -25.21 -19.29 -20.30
N TYR A 470 -23.87 -19.20 -20.34
CA TYR A 470 -23.04 -20.16 -21.06
C TYR A 470 -22.92 -21.51 -20.35
N ASP A 471 -22.99 -21.58 -19.02
CA ASP A 471 -23.12 -22.85 -18.28
C ASP A 471 -24.39 -23.61 -18.69
N GLY A 472 -25.52 -22.89 -18.80
CA GLY A 472 -26.79 -23.46 -19.27
C GLY A 472 -26.73 -23.92 -20.72
N LEU A 473 -25.98 -23.23 -21.58
CA LEU A 473 -25.76 -23.61 -22.98
C LEU A 473 -24.79 -24.80 -23.10
N GLU A 474 -23.73 -24.87 -22.30
CA GLU A 474 -22.77 -25.99 -22.28
C GLU A 474 -23.49 -27.30 -21.93
N GLN A 475 -24.39 -27.28 -20.94
CA GLN A 475 -25.18 -28.46 -20.58
C GLN A 475 -25.98 -29.05 -21.74
N GLN A 476 -26.42 -28.21 -22.69
CA GLN A 476 -27.20 -28.60 -23.88
C GLN A 476 -26.33 -28.84 -25.13
N HIS A 477 -25.18 -28.16 -25.23
CA HIS A 477 -24.36 -28.07 -26.45
C HIS A 477 -22.84 -28.18 -26.16
N LYS A 478 -22.45 -29.20 -25.39
CA LYS A 478 -21.07 -29.45 -24.90
C LYS A 478 -19.96 -29.32 -25.95
N ASP A 479 -20.18 -29.84 -27.16
CA ASP A 479 -19.15 -29.82 -28.22
C ASP A 479 -18.99 -28.46 -28.92
N LEU A 480 -19.87 -27.49 -28.63
CA LEU A 480 -19.91 -26.17 -29.28
C LEU A 480 -19.58 -25.00 -28.33
N VAL A 481 -19.80 -25.17 -27.02
CA VAL A 481 -19.68 -24.10 -26.02
C VAL A 481 -18.45 -24.35 -25.15
N ASN A 482 -17.49 -23.44 -25.19
CA ASN A 482 -16.40 -23.38 -24.22
C ASN A 482 -16.67 -22.19 -23.31
N VAL A 483 -17.12 -22.44 -22.07
CA VAL A 483 -17.64 -21.37 -21.19
C VAL A 483 -16.64 -20.21 -21.02
N PRO A 484 -15.34 -20.42 -20.67
CA PRO A 484 -14.40 -19.31 -20.50
C PRO A 484 -14.23 -18.46 -21.77
N LEU A 485 -14.11 -19.10 -22.94
CA LEU A 485 -13.97 -18.38 -24.20
C LEU A 485 -15.25 -17.63 -24.60
N CYS A 486 -16.41 -18.27 -24.48
CA CYS A 486 -17.70 -17.69 -24.86
C CYS A 486 -18.06 -16.49 -23.97
N VAL A 487 -17.84 -16.57 -22.66
CA VAL A 487 -18.01 -15.46 -21.72
C VAL A 487 -17.08 -14.30 -22.09
N ASP A 488 -15.79 -14.54 -22.31
CA ASP A 488 -14.81 -13.48 -22.55
C ASP A 488 -14.99 -12.81 -23.93
N MET A 489 -15.30 -13.59 -24.97
CA MET A 489 -15.65 -13.08 -26.30
C MET A 489 -16.94 -12.25 -26.29
N CYS A 490 -17.97 -12.71 -25.57
CA CYS A 490 -19.25 -12.00 -25.48
C CYS A 490 -19.14 -10.73 -24.62
N LEU A 491 -18.35 -10.76 -23.54
CA LEU A 491 -17.98 -9.57 -22.77
C LEU A 491 -17.23 -8.57 -23.64
N ASN A 492 -16.22 -9.02 -24.38
CA ASN A 492 -15.43 -8.17 -25.27
C ASN A 492 -16.32 -7.50 -26.33
N TRP A 493 -17.25 -8.26 -26.91
CA TRP A 493 -18.28 -7.70 -27.80
C TRP A 493 -19.15 -6.63 -27.14
N LEU A 494 -19.73 -6.92 -25.96
CA LEU A 494 -20.61 -5.99 -25.26
C LEU A 494 -19.89 -4.69 -24.89
N LEU A 495 -18.63 -4.77 -24.44
CA LEU A 495 -17.79 -3.60 -24.18
C LEU A 495 -17.49 -2.82 -25.47
N ASN A 496 -17.24 -3.50 -26.60
CA ASN A 496 -17.00 -2.85 -27.89
C ASN A 496 -18.23 -2.10 -28.45
N VAL A 497 -19.45 -2.56 -28.14
CA VAL A 497 -20.70 -1.92 -28.57
C VAL A 497 -21.17 -0.83 -27.60
N TYR A 498 -21.03 -1.04 -26.28
CA TYR A 498 -21.71 -0.24 -25.26
C TYR A 498 -20.79 0.47 -24.25
N ASP A 499 -19.49 0.17 -24.21
CA ASP A 499 -18.49 0.83 -23.34
C ASP A 499 -17.22 1.17 -24.14
N THR A 500 -17.38 1.95 -25.22
CA THR A 500 -16.27 2.37 -26.09
C THR A 500 -15.23 3.21 -25.35
N GLY A 501 -15.62 3.89 -24.27
CA GLY A 501 -14.71 4.62 -23.37
C GLY A 501 -13.95 3.74 -22.37
N ARG A 502 -14.18 2.41 -22.38
CA ARG A 502 -13.59 1.44 -21.44
C ARG A 502 -13.75 1.85 -19.98
N SER A 503 -14.91 2.37 -19.61
CA SER A 503 -15.24 2.80 -18.25
C SER A 503 -15.37 1.64 -17.26
N GLY A 504 -15.61 0.42 -17.76
CA GLY A 504 -15.88 -0.77 -16.96
C GLY A 504 -17.35 -0.90 -16.52
N LYS A 505 -18.25 -0.15 -17.17
CA LYS A 505 -19.68 -0.09 -16.83
C LYS A 505 -20.58 -0.16 -18.07
N ILE A 506 -21.58 -1.02 -18.04
CA ILE A 506 -22.61 -1.16 -19.10
C ILE A 506 -24.00 -0.98 -18.48
N ARG A 507 -24.92 -0.26 -19.13
CA ARG A 507 -26.31 -0.17 -18.65
C ARG A 507 -27.03 -1.52 -18.81
N VAL A 508 -27.85 -1.89 -17.83
CA VAL A 508 -28.71 -3.08 -17.89
C VAL A 508 -29.52 -3.14 -19.20
N LEU A 509 -30.13 -2.01 -19.61
CA LEU A 509 -30.86 -1.94 -20.88
C LEU A 509 -29.98 -2.35 -22.06
N SER A 510 -28.81 -1.74 -22.20
CA SER A 510 -27.92 -1.95 -23.34
C SER A 510 -27.45 -3.41 -23.45
N MET A 511 -27.09 -4.05 -22.33
CA MET A 511 -26.75 -5.48 -22.29
C MET A 511 -27.94 -6.35 -22.76
N LYS A 512 -29.15 -6.08 -22.25
CA LYS A 512 -30.35 -6.81 -22.65
C LYS A 512 -30.67 -6.63 -24.13
N ILE A 513 -30.64 -5.41 -24.66
CA ILE A 513 -30.91 -5.14 -26.08
C ILE A 513 -29.89 -5.86 -26.97
N GLY A 514 -28.61 -5.86 -26.61
CA GLY A 514 -27.57 -6.62 -27.30
C GLY A 514 -27.87 -8.12 -27.37
N LEU A 515 -28.06 -8.76 -26.21
CA LEU A 515 -28.28 -10.20 -26.11
C LEU A 515 -29.63 -10.64 -26.71
N LEU A 516 -30.73 -9.93 -26.44
CA LEU A 516 -32.05 -10.26 -26.98
C LEU A 516 -32.12 -10.06 -28.51
N SER A 517 -31.40 -9.09 -29.07
CA SER A 517 -31.32 -8.92 -30.54
C SER A 517 -30.66 -10.13 -31.20
N LEU A 518 -29.59 -10.67 -30.60
CA LEU A 518 -28.78 -11.76 -31.15
C LEU A 518 -29.19 -13.18 -30.68
N SER A 519 -30.13 -13.29 -29.75
CA SER A 519 -30.73 -14.57 -29.30
C SER A 519 -31.43 -15.38 -30.41
N LYS A 520 -31.88 -16.59 -30.08
CA LYS A 520 -32.75 -17.47 -30.87
C LYS A 520 -34.22 -17.27 -30.49
N GLY A 521 -35.10 -17.20 -31.49
CA GLY A 521 -36.56 -17.07 -31.32
C GLY A 521 -37.23 -16.38 -32.51
N HIS A 522 -38.57 -16.33 -32.52
CA HIS A 522 -39.30 -15.74 -33.64
C HIS A 522 -39.19 -14.21 -33.67
N LEU A 523 -39.17 -13.63 -34.88
CA LEU A 523 -38.99 -12.19 -35.08
C LEU A 523 -40.05 -11.34 -34.36
N GLU A 524 -41.31 -11.76 -34.38
CA GLU A 524 -42.40 -11.04 -33.70
C GLU A 524 -42.29 -11.12 -32.16
N GLU A 525 -41.81 -12.25 -31.62
CA GLU A 525 -41.54 -12.40 -30.18
C GLU A 525 -40.39 -11.47 -29.77
N LYS A 526 -39.30 -11.42 -30.55
CA LYS A 526 -38.22 -10.45 -30.33
C LYS A 526 -38.72 -9.01 -30.28
N TYR A 527 -39.62 -8.62 -31.19
CA TYR A 527 -40.18 -7.26 -31.17
C TYR A 527 -40.95 -6.99 -29.86
N LYS A 528 -41.78 -7.95 -29.41
CA LYS A 528 -42.50 -7.84 -28.12
C LYS A 528 -41.54 -7.76 -26.93
N TYR A 529 -40.46 -8.55 -26.92
CA TYR A 529 -39.46 -8.54 -25.85
C TYR A 529 -38.58 -7.29 -25.81
N LEU A 530 -38.18 -6.78 -26.97
CA LEU A 530 -37.45 -5.52 -27.10
C LEU A 530 -38.32 -4.34 -26.64
N PHE A 531 -39.62 -4.35 -26.98
CA PHE A 531 -40.59 -3.38 -26.49
C PHE A 531 -40.76 -3.46 -24.96
N SER A 532 -40.92 -4.67 -24.39
CA SER A 532 -41.09 -4.83 -22.94
C SER A 532 -39.86 -4.44 -22.12
N GLN A 533 -38.68 -4.30 -22.72
CA GLN A 533 -37.50 -3.73 -22.03
C GLN A 533 -37.55 -2.21 -21.89
N VAL A 534 -38.41 -1.50 -22.61
CA VAL A 534 -38.57 -0.04 -22.49
C VAL A 534 -39.97 0.42 -22.09
N ALA A 535 -40.95 -0.49 -22.12
CA ALA A 535 -42.30 -0.22 -21.66
C ALA A 535 -42.37 0.11 -20.14
N SER A 536 -43.27 1.04 -19.81
CA SER A 536 -43.63 1.39 -18.43
C SER A 536 -44.55 0.34 -17.80
N SER A 537 -44.86 0.50 -16.51
CA SER A 537 -45.72 -0.41 -15.70
C SER A 537 -47.14 -0.67 -16.24
N GLY A 538 -47.57 0.02 -17.30
CA GLY A 538 -48.84 -0.19 -18.01
C GLY A 538 -48.70 -0.84 -19.40
N ASP A 539 -47.57 -1.48 -19.71
CA ASP A 539 -47.25 -2.07 -21.03
C ASP A 539 -47.33 -1.07 -22.20
N LYS A 540 -46.86 0.15 -21.94
CA LYS A 540 -46.86 1.28 -22.89
C LYS A 540 -45.52 1.99 -22.92
N CYS A 541 -45.18 2.55 -24.07
CA CYS A 541 -43.89 3.17 -24.35
C CYS A 541 -44.06 4.61 -24.87
N ASP A 542 -43.30 5.58 -24.34
CA ASP A 542 -43.27 6.96 -24.84
C ASP A 542 -42.17 7.19 -25.91
N GLN A 543 -42.10 8.40 -26.47
CA GLN A 543 -41.09 8.77 -27.47
C GLN A 543 -39.65 8.63 -26.97
N ARG A 544 -39.39 8.92 -25.69
CA ARG A 544 -38.06 8.85 -25.08
C ARG A 544 -37.64 7.39 -24.86
N GLN A 545 -38.56 6.55 -24.38
CA GLN A 545 -38.38 5.12 -24.18
C GLN A 545 -38.12 4.39 -25.50
N LEU A 546 -38.89 4.70 -26.55
CA LEU A 546 -38.61 4.20 -27.89
C LEU A 546 -37.26 4.72 -28.41
N GLY A 547 -36.95 5.99 -28.17
CA GLY A 547 -35.65 6.59 -28.51
C GLY A 547 -34.47 5.86 -27.87
N LEU A 548 -34.58 5.46 -26.60
CA LEU A 548 -33.56 4.66 -25.90
C LEU A 548 -33.39 3.26 -26.52
N LEU A 549 -34.49 2.57 -26.85
CA LEU A 549 -34.45 1.27 -27.53
C LEU A 549 -33.72 1.36 -28.88
N LEU A 550 -34.13 2.33 -29.73
CA LEU A 550 -33.54 2.51 -31.05
C LEU A 550 -32.08 2.96 -30.97
N HIS A 551 -31.73 3.82 -29.99
CA HIS A 551 -30.37 4.25 -29.74
C HIS A 551 -29.46 3.08 -29.35
N ASP A 552 -29.94 2.14 -28.53
CA ASP A 552 -29.12 1.00 -28.11
C ASP A 552 -29.05 -0.11 -29.18
N ALA A 553 -30.09 -0.22 -30.02
CA ALA A 553 -30.09 -1.11 -31.18
C ALA A 553 -29.12 -0.64 -32.29
N ILE A 554 -29.05 0.67 -32.58
CA ILE A 554 -28.21 1.22 -33.65
C ILE A 554 -26.70 1.15 -33.34
N GLN A 555 -26.30 0.97 -32.07
CA GLN A 555 -24.89 0.77 -31.72
C GLN A 555 -24.32 -0.53 -32.32
N ILE A 556 -25.14 -1.55 -32.57
CA ILE A 556 -24.67 -2.83 -33.14
C ILE A 556 -24.17 -2.64 -34.58
N PRO A 557 -24.95 -2.06 -35.53
CA PRO A 557 -24.40 -1.62 -36.83
C PRO A 557 -23.27 -0.59 -36.75
N ARG A 558 -23.26 0.29 -35.73
CA ARG A 558 -22.21 1.29 -35.54
C ARG A 558 -20.85 0.65 -35.24
N GLN A 559 -20.80 -0.33 -34.35
CA GLN A 559 -19.58 -1.08 -34.03
C GLN A 559 -18.99 -1.75 -35.29
N LEU A 560 -19.85 -2.20 -36.22
CA LEU A 560 -19.46 -2.82 -37.49
C LEU A 560 -19.12 -1.81 -38.62
N GLY A 561 -19.17 -0.51 -38.35
CA GLY A 561 -18.90 0.56 -39.32
C GLY A 561 -20.02 0.85 -40.31
N GLU A 562 -21.24 0.34 -40.10
CA GLU A 562 -22.34 0.36 -41.08
C GLU A 562 -23.42 1.42 -40.78
N VAL A 563 -23.34 2.13 -39.65
CA VAL A 563 -24.38 3.06 -39.15
C VAL A 563 -24.85 4.12 -40.15
N ALA A 564 -23.98 4.59 -41.04
CA ALA A 564 -24.32 5.58 -42.07
C ALA A 564 -25.44 5.07 -43.01
N ALA A 565 -25.55 3.76 -43.22
CA ALA A 565 -26.59 3.16 -44.06
C ALA A 565 -27.97 3.12 -43.39
N PHE A 566 -28.07 3.40 -42.10
CA PHE A 566 -29.29 3.21 -41.29
C PHE A 566 -29.82 4.53 -40.68
N GLY A 567 -29.42 5.68 -41.24
CA GLY A 567 -29.81 7.01 -40.77
C GLY A 567 -28.78 7.71 -39.87
N GLY A 568 -27.61 7.11 -39.67
CA GLY A 568 -26.60 7.65 -38.75
C GLY A 568 -26.96 7.40 -37.29
N SER A 569 -26.32 8.13 -36.38
CA SER A 569 -26.61 8.04 -34.93
C SER A 569 -27.92 8.75 -34.53
N ASN A 570 -28.59 9.44 -35.46
CA ASN A 570 -29.80 10.20 -35.17
C ASN A 570 -31.05 9.32 -35.30
N ILE A 571 -31.59 8.86 -34.17
CA ILE A 571 -32.77 7.99 -34.14
C ILE A 571 -34.11 8.75 -34.21
N GLU A 572 -34.09 10.08 -34.06
CA GLU A 572 -35.28 10.94 -33.96
C GLU A 572 -36.24 10.82 -35.17
N PRO A 573 -35.79 10.75 -36.43
CA PRO A 573 -36.69 10.54 -37.57
C PRO A 573 -37.44 9.19 -37.51
N SER A 574 -36.83 8.16 -36.90
CA SER A 574 -37.45 6.84 -36.74
C SER A 574 -38.48 6.84 -35.61
N VAL A 575 -38.18 7.48 -34.48
CA VAL A 575 -39.15 7.70 -33.39
C VAL A 575 -40.37 8.45 -33.92
N ARG A 576 -40.15 9.58 -34.61
CA ARG A 576 -41.23 10.38 -35.19
C ARG A 576 -42.06 9.59 -36.21
N SER A 577 -41.41 8.79 -37.07
CA SER A 577 -42.11 7.90 -38.01
C SER A 577 -43.02 6.88 -37.29
N CYS A 578 -42.56 6.30 -36.18
CA CYS A 578 -43.38 5.38 -35.38
C CYS A 578 -44.63 6.07 -34.81
N PHE A 579 -44.46 7.23 -34.20
CA PHE A 579 -45.58 7.95 -33.58
C PHE A 579 -46.56 8.55 -34.62
N GLN A 580 -46.06 8.97 -35.80
CA GLN A 580 -46.91 9.36 -36.93
C GLN A 580 -47.75 8.20 -37.47
N HIS A 581 -47.19 6.99 -37.56
CA HIS A 581 -47.91 5.78 -37.95
C HIS A 581 -49.08 5.43 -37.01
N VAL A 582 -48.99 5.88 -35.75
CA VAL A 582 -49.98 5.64 -34.68
C VAL A 582 -50.76 6.92 -34.35
N THR A 583 -51.06 7.71 -35.40
CA THR A 583 -51.87 8.94 -35.34
C THR A 583 -51.46 9.95 -34.26
N ASN A 584 -50.16 10.07 -33.97
CA ASN A 584 -49.57 10.99 -32.99
C ASN A 584 -50.14 10.87 -31.56
N LYS A 585 -50.50 9.66 -31.12
CA LYS A 585 -50.75 9.39 -29.69
C LYS A 585 -49.51 9.71 -28.83
N VAL A 586 -49.71 10.00 -27.55
CA VAL A 586 -48.60 10.24 -26.60
C VAL A 586 -47.90 8.93 -26.19
N GLU A 587 -48.66 7.83 -26.16
CA GLU A 587 -48.19 6.50 -25.74
C GLU A 587 -48.39 5.48 -26.87
N LEU A 588 -47.42 4.57 -27.00
CA LEU A 588 -47.39 3.46 -27.95
C LEU A 588 -47.74 2.13 -27.26
N GLU A 589 -48.58 1.31 -27.89
CA GLU A 589 -48.92 -0.05 -27.42
C GLU A 589 -48.09 -1.12 -28.15
N PRO A 590 -47.89 -2.34 -27.59
CA PRO A 590 -47.00 -3.35 -28.18
C PRO A 590 -47.40 -3.78 -29.59
N ARG A 591 -48.72 -3.87 -29.85
CA ARG A 591 -49.24 -4.23 -31.19
C ARG A 591 -48.88 -3.16 -32.23
N GLN A 592 -49.08 -1.89 -31.88
CA GLN A 592 -48.77 -0.74 -32.74
C GLN A 592 -47.27 -0.65 -33.05
N PHE A 593 -46.41 -0.96 -32.06
CA PHE A 593 -44.97 -1.09 -32.27
C PHE A 593 -44.61 -2.24 -33.21
N VAL A 594 -45.18 -3.44 -32.99
CA VAL A 594 -44.96 -4.61 -33.86
C VAL A 594 -45.38 -4.31 -35.30
N ASP A 595 -46.54 -3.67 -35.51
CA ASP A 595 -47.04 -3.33 -36.84
C ASP A 595 -46.16 -2.28 -37.54
N TRP A 596 -45.63 -1.29 -36.81
CA TRP A 596 -44.61 -0.38 -37.34
C TRP A 596 -43.30 -1.13 -37.69
N MET A 597 -42.85 -2.07 -36.86
CA MET A 597 -41.67 -2.89 -37.14
C MET A 597 -41.84 -3.81 -38.37
N ARG A 598 -43.07 -4.20 -38.74
CA ARG A 598 -43.37 -4.92 -40.01
C ARG A 598 -43.18 -4.05 -41.27
N LEU A 599 -43.07 -2.73 -41.12
CA LEU A 599 -42.72 -1.80 -42.20
C LEU A 599 -41.21 -1.70 -42.45
N GLU A 600 -40.39 -2.44 -41.69
CA GLU A 600 -38.93 -2.47 -41.78
C GLU A 600 -38.27 -1.06 -41.69
N PRO A 601 -38.46 -0.31 -40.60
CA PRO A 601 -37.95 1.04 -40.46
C PRO A 601 -36.41 1.10 -40.51
N GLN A 602 -35.88 2.15 -41.16
CA GLN A 602 -34.48 2.22 -41.62
C GLN A 602 -33.44 2.06 -40.50
N SER A 603 -33.73 2.48 -39.27
CA SER A 603 -32.80 2.34 -38.13
C SER A 603 -32.62 0.90 -37.64
N VAL A 604 -33.55 0.00 -37.95
CA VAL A 604 -33.59 -1.37 -37.41
C VAL A 604 -33.83 -2.45 -38.46
N VAL A 605 -33.96 -2.10 -39.75
CA VAL A 605 -34.11 -3.04 -40.89
C VAL A 605 -33.04 -4.14 -40.95
N TRP A 606 -31.86 -3.93 -40.36
CA TRP A 606 -30.84 -4.98 -40.24
C TRP A 606 -31.32 -6.20 -39.43
N LEU A 607 -32.25 -6.03 -38.49
CA LEU A 607 -32.78 -7.10 -37.62
C LEU A 607 -33.73 -8.07 -38.36
N PRO A 608 -34.78 -7.64 -39.08
CA PRO A 608 -35.57 -8.56 -39.91
C PRO A 608 -34.73 -9.18 -41.04
N VAL A 609 -33.75 -8.45 -41.61
CA VAL A 609 -32.85 -9.01 -42.63
C VAL A 609 -31.93 -10.08 -42.04
N LEU A 610 -31.43 -9.94 -40.80
CA LEU A 610 -30.68 -10.97 -40.07
C LEU A 610 -31.48 -12.29 -39.96
N HIS A 611 -32.77 -12.21 -39.65
CA HIS A 611 -33.64 -13.40 -39.60
C HIS A 611 -33.83 -14.04 -40.98
N ARG A 612 -33.97 -13.25 -42.05
CA ARG A 612 -34.03 -13.78 -43.41
C ARG A 612 -32.71 -14.42 -43.86
N VAL A 613 -31.56 -13.85 -43.48
CA VAL A 613 -30.24 -14.46 -43.70
C VAL A 613 -30.15 -15.80 -42.98
N ALA A 614 -30.51 -15.87 -41.69
CA ALA A 614 -30.50 -17.11 -40.93
C ALA A 614 -31.41 -18.20 -41.50
N ALA A 615 -32.61 -17.84 -41.99
CA ALA A 615 -33.49 -18.78 -42.68
C ALA A 615 -32.88 -19.28 -44.01
N ALA A 616 -32.30 -18.37 -44.80
CA ALA A 616 -31.74 -18.68 -46.10
C ALA A 616 -30.56 -19.66 -46.05
N GLU A 617 -29.74 -19.65 -44.98
CA GLU A 617 -28.57 -20.54 -44.82
C GLU A 617 -28.88 -22.03 -45.07
N THR A 618 -30.09 -22.49 -44.73
CA THR A 618 -30.52 -23.90 -44.92
C THR A 618 -31.44 -24.09 -46.13
N ALA A 619 -31.85 -23.02 -46.80
CA ALA A 619 -32.77 -23.07 -47.93
C ALA A 619 -32.09 -23.61 -49.19
N LYS A 620 -32.77 -24.55 -49.86
CA LYS A 620 -32.39 -25.11 -51.17
C LYS A 620 -33.55 -25.01 -52.13
N HIS A 621 -33.32 -24.38 -53.28
CA HIS A 621 -34.32 -24.17 -54.32
C HIS A 621 -33.97 -24.97 -55.57
N GLN A 622 -34.94 -25.74 -56.09
CA GLN A 622 -34.83 -26.46 -57.36
C GLN A 622 -34.98 -25.51 -58.58
N ALA A 623 -34.25 -24.41 -58.55
CA ALA A 623 -34.18 -23.39 -59.58
C ALA A 623 -32.73 -23.25 -60.07
N LYS A 624 -32.54 -22.77 -61.30
CA LYS A 624 -31.23 -22.56 -61.92
C LYS A 624 -30.97 -21.07 -62.05
N CYS A 625 -29.82 -20.59 -61.59
CA CYS A 625 -29.50 -19.17 -61.72
C CYS A 625 -29.33 -18.75 -63.19
N ASN A 626 -30.06 -17.73 -63.62
CA ASN A 626 -29.98 -17.19 -64.97
C ASN A 626 -28.65 -16.49 -65.27
N ILE A 627 -27.83 -16.19 -64.26
CA ILE A 627 -26.51 -15.56 -64.37
C ILE A 627 -25.40 -16.63 -64.33
N CYS A 628 -25.02 -17.15 -63.16
CA CYS A 628 -23.92 -18.13 -63.00
C CYS A 628 -24.24 -19.57 -63.44
N LYS A 629 -25.51 -19.91 -63.74
CA LYS A 629 -25.98 -21.26 -64.14
C LYS A 629 -25.95 -22.33 -63.04
N GLU A 630 -25.58 -21.96 -61.82
CA GLU A 630 -25.65 -22.78 -60.62
C GLU A 630 -27.07 -23.32 -60.37
N CYS A 631 -27.16 -24.58 -59.95
CA CYS A 631 -28.40 -25.30 -59.68
C CYS A 631 -28.10 -26.55 -58.82
N PRO A 632 -28.83 -26.82 -57.72
CA PRO A 632 -29.87 -25.99 -57.12
C PRO A 632 -29.30 -24.66 -56.59
N ILE A 633 -30.14 -23.63 -56.45
CA ILE A 633 -29.76 -22.41 -55.75
C ILE A 633 -29.82 -22.70 -54.24
N VAL A 634 -28.70 -22.53 -53.55
CA VAL A 634 -28.58 -22.58 -52.08
C VAL A 634 -28.50 -21.15 -51.55
N GLY A 635 -29.11 -20.88 -50.40
CA GLY A 635 -29.27 -19.51 -49.92
C GLY A 635 -30.43 -18.79 -50.60
N PHE A 636 -30.39 -17.46 -50.63
CA PHE A 636 -31.46 -16.65 -51.23
C PHE A 636 -31.68 -16.93 -52.72
N ARG A 637 -32.95 -17.12 -53.10
CA ARG A 637 -33.44 -17.09 -54.48
C ARG A 637 -34.14 -15.76 -54.75
N TYR A 638 -33.68 -15.01 -55.75
CA TYR A 638 -34.33 -13.77 -56.21
C TYR A 638 -34.98 -13.98 -57.58
N ARG A 639 -36.29 -13.86 -57.69
CA ARG A 639 -37.04 -14.04 -58.94
C ARG A 639 -37.58 -12.73 -59.48
N SER A 640 -37.41 -12.47 -60.78
CA SER A 640 -37.93 -11.26 -61.40
C SER A 640 -39.44 -11.30 -61.59
N LEU A 641 -40.11 -10.24 -61.13
CA LEU A 641 -41.53 -9.97 -61.40
C LEU A 641 -41.79 -9.34 -62.78
N LYS A 642 -40.73 -9.16 -63.58
CA LYS A 642 -40.79 -8.59 -64.95
C LYS A 642 -40.34 -9.58 -66.02
N HIS A 643 -39.29 -10.35 -65.75
CA HIS A 643 -38.75 -11.34 -66.69
C HIS A 643 -39.23 -12.74 -66.31
N PHE A 644 -39.83 -13.45 -67.27
CA PHE A 644 -40.34 -14.80 -67.07
C PHE A 644 -39.21 -15.79 -66.75
N ASN A 645 -39.38 -16.60 -65.70
CA ASN A 645 -38.40 -17.58 -65.20
C ASN A 645 -36.96 -17.03 -65.21
N TYR A 646 -36.81 -15.85 -64.60
CA TYR A 646 -35.54 -15.20 -64.39
C TYR A 646 -35.21 -15.21 -62.89
N ASP A 647 -34.39 -16.17 -62.50
CA ASP A 647 -33.99 -16.44 -61.13
C ASP A 647 -32.49 -16.10 -60.94
N VAL A 648 -32.15 -15.49 -59.81
CA VAL A 648 -30.80 -15.05 -59.46
C VAL A 648 -30.45 -15.61 -58.08
N CYS A 649 -29.28 -16.23 -57.94
CA CYS A 649 -28.79 -16.70 -56.65
C CYS A 649 -28.21 -15.54 -55.82
N GLN A 650 -28.11 -15.77 -54.52
CA GLN A 650 -27.49 -14.91 -53.52
C GLN A 650 -26.19 -14.23 -54.00
N SER A 651 -25.20 -15.02 -54.44
CA SER A 651 -23.87 -14.53 -54.85
C SER A 651 -23.94 -13.54 -56.02
N CYS A 652 -24.73 -13.85 -57.04
CA CYS A 652 -24.92 -13.00 -58.21
C CYS A 652 -25.71 -11.73 -57.88
N PHE A 653 -26.72 -11.81 -57.03
CA PHE A 653 -27.51 -10.66 -56.60
C PHE A 653 -26.66 -9.68 -55.78
N PHE A 654 -25.96 -10.16 -54.74
CA PHE A 654 -25.12 -9.34 -53.87
C PHE A 654 -23.90 -8.73 -54.58
N SER A 655 -23.36 -9.42 -55.58
CA SER A 655 -22.35 -8.85 -56.49
C SER A 655 -22.90 -7.76 -57.43
N GLY A 656 -24.22 -7.60 -57.53
CA GLY A 656 -24.86 -6.74 -58.53
C GLY A 656 -24.65 -7.20 -59.98
N ARG A 657 -24.43 -8.51 -60.22
CA ARG A 657 -24.28 -9.05 -61.58
C ARG A 657 -25.63 -9.00 -62.30
N THR A 658 -25.61 -8.78 -63.62
CA THR A 658 -26.81 -8.78 -64.48
C THR A 658 -26.56 -9.59 -65.75
N ALA A 659 -27.63 -10.12 -66.35
CA ALA A 659 -27.57 -10.85 -67.62
C ALA A 659 -28.84 -10.61 -68.44
N LYS A 660 -28.78 -10.89 -69.75
CA LYS A 660 -29.93 -10.86 -70.69
C LYS A 660 -30.79 -9.57 -70.59
N GLY A 661 -30.17 -8.41 -70.46
CA GLY A 661 -30.86 -7.11 -70.39
C GLY A 661 -31.69 -6.86 -69.12
N HIS A 662 -31.58 -7.73 -68.10
CA HIS A 662 -32.18 -7.51 -66.79
C HIS A 662 -31.45 -6.37 -66.05
N LYS A 663 -32.21 -5.43 -65.45
CA LYS A 663 -31.65 -4.36 -64.62
C LYS A 663 -31.98 -4.63 -63.14
N LEU A 664 -31.03 -4.39 -62.25
CA LEU A 664 -31.20 -4.56 -60.78
C LEU A 664 -32.35 -3.75 -60.17
N ASN A 665 -32.82 -2.71 -60.85
CA ASN A 665 -33.96 -1.90 -60.42
C ASN A 665 -35.33 -2.45 -60.86
N TYR A 666 -35.37 -3.61 -61.53
CA TYR A 666 -36.63 -4.30 -61.80
C TYR A 666 -37.15 -4.98 -60.52
N PRO A 667 -38.47 -5.05 -60.31
CA PRO A 667 -39.02 -5.67 -59.13
C PRO A 667 -38.65 -7.16 -59.07
N MET A 668 -38.17 -7.59 -57.90
CA MET A 668 -37.78 -8.97 -57.59
C MET A 668 -38.56 -9.44 -56.35
N VAL A 669 -38.94 -10.71 -56.33
CA VAL A 669 -39.35 -11.42 -55.10
C VAL A 669 -38.10 -12.10 -54.53
N GLU A 670 -37.91 -11.97 -53.22
CA GLU A 670 -36.94 -12.74 -52.44
C GLU A 670 -37.64 -13.98 -51.87
N TYR A 671 -36.97 -15.13 -51.93
CA TYR A 671 -37.31 -16.29 -51.13
C TYR A 671 -36.10 -16.68 -50.27
N CYS A 672 -36.34 -16.85 -48.97
CA CYS A 672 -35.37 -17.29 -47.97
C CYS A 672 -35.72 -18.65 -47.34
N THR A 673 -36.78 -19.29 -47.84
CA THR A 673 -37.26 -20.63 -47.45
C THR A 673 -37.56 -21.45 -48.71
N PRO A 674 -37.48 -22.81 -48.67
CA PRO A 674 -37.72 -23.65 -49.84
C PRO A 674 -39.10 -23.37 -50.48
N THR A 675 -39.08 -22.93 -51.74
CA THR A 675 -40.28 -22.50 -52.48
C THR A 675 -41.22 -23.66 -52.78
N THR A 676 -42.50 -23.49 -52.45
CA THR A 676 -43.58 -24.45 -52.73
C THR A 676 -44.18 -24.22 -54.12
N SER A 677 -44.76 -25.27 -54.72
CA SER A 677 -45.34 -25.21 -56.07
C SER A 677 -46.50 -24.20 -56.21
N GLY A 678 -47.22 -23.92 -55.12
CA GLY A 678 -48.27 -22.89 -55.09
C GLY A 678 -47.74 -21.45 -55.15
N GLU A 679 -46.52 -21.21 -54.65
CA GLU A 679 -45.86 -19.89 -54.71
C GLU A 679 -45.40 -19.58 -56.14
N ASP A 680 -44.77 -20.56 -56.80
CA ASP A 680 -44.39 -20.43 -58.21
C ASP A 680 -45.60 -20.09 -59.12
N MET A 681 -46.80 -20.57 -58.80
CA MET A 681 -48.04 -20.25 -59.54
C MET A 681 -48.60 -18.85 -59.23
N ARG A 682 -48.50 -18.38 -57.97
CA ARG A 682 -48.86 -17.00 -57.59
C ARG A 682 -47.98 -15.99 -58.31
N ASP A 683 -46.67 -16.24 -58.36
CA ASP A 683 -45.73 -15.33 -58.98
C ASP A 683 -45.76 -15.39 -60.52
N PHE A 684 -46.06 -16.55 -61.11
CA PHE A 684 -46.45 -16.66 -62.53
C PHE A 684 -47.61 -15.70 -62.87
N THR A 685 -48.65 -15.69 -62.02
CA THR A 685 -49.83 -14.82 -62.19
C THR A 685 -49.47 -13.33 -62.00
N LYS A 686 -48.57 -13.00 -61.06
CA LYS A 686 -48.05 -11.63 -60.85
C LYS A 686 -47.21 -11.16 -62.04
N VAL A 687 -46.31 -12.00 -62.60
CA VAL A 687 -45.52 -11.70 -63.81
C VAL A 687 -46.41 -11.44 -65.02
N LEU A 688 -47.46 -12.24 -65.23
CA LEU A 688 -48.45 -12.02 -66.29
C LEU A 688 -49.18 -10.67 -66.10
N LYS A 689 -49.73 -10.41 -64.91
CA LYS A 689 -50.38 -9.12 -64.59
C LYS A 689 -49.43 -7.94 -64.79
N ASN A 690 -48.14 -8.09 -64.50
CA ASN A 690 -47.13 -7.03 -64.62
C ASN A 690 -46.71 -6.75 -66.07
N LYS A 691 -46.70 -7.75 -66.97
CA LYS A 691 -46.38 -7.55 -68.40
C LYS A 691 -47.34 -6.59 -69.11
N PHE A 692 -48.58 -6.46 -68.64
CA PHE A 692 -49.59 -5.57 -69.21
C PHE A 692 -49.64 -4.17 -68.56
N ARG A 693 -48.79 -3.87 -67.57
CA ARG A 693 -48.79 -2.56 -66.88
C ARG A 693 -47.77 -1.59 -67.48
N SER A 694 -48.13 -0.31 -67.56
CA SER A 694 -47.36 0.73 -68.27
C SER A 694 -46.07 1.15 -67.53
N LYS A 695 -45.15 1.85 -68.22
CA LYS A 695 -43.96 2.44 -67.58
C LYS A 695 -44.31 3.39 -66.41
N LYS A 696 -45.44 4.12 -66.49
CA LYS A 696 -45.92 4.99 -65.40
C LYS A 696 -46.39 4.21 -64.17
N TYR A 697 -46.84 2.96 -64.31
CA TYR A 697 -47.20 2.11 -63.18
C TYR A 697 -45.98 1.77 -62.32
N PHE A 698 -44.91 1.27 -62.94
CA PHE A 698 -43.67 0.93 -62.23
C PHE A 698 -42.90 2.14 -61.68
N ALA A 699 -43.26 3.36 -62.10
CA ALA A 699 -42.73 4.60 -61.52
C ALA A 699 -43.53 5.10 -60.30
N LYS A 700 -44.79 4.67 -60.14
CA LYS A 700 -45.67 5.04 -59.01
C LYS A 700 -45.65 4.03 -57.85
N HIS A 701 -45.19 2.81 -58.06
CA HIS A 701 -45.01 1.85 -56.98
C HIS A 701 -43.59 1.96 -56.39
N PRO A 702 -43.44 2.23 -55.09
CA PRO A 702 -42.14 2.50 -54.47
C PRO A 702 -41.20 1.29 -54.51
N ARG A 703 -39.90 1.59 -54.39
CA ARG A 703 -38.81 0.60 -54.38
C ARG A 703 -38.88 -0.24 -53.09
N LEU A 704 -38.52 -1.52 -53.17
CA LEU A 704 -38.40 -2.39 -52.00
C LEU A 704 -37.34 -1.82 -51.03
N GLY A 705 -37.66 -1.76 -49.73
CA GLY A 705 -36.89 -1.02 -48.71
C GLY A 705 -35.45 -1.48 -48.46
N TYR A 706 -35.04 -2.64 -48.99
CA TYR A 706 -33.65 -3.11 -48.95
C TYR A 706 -32.77 -2.51 -50.08
N LEU A 707 -33.35 -1.81 -51.05
CA LEU A 707 -32.60 -1.03 -52.03
C LEU A 707 -32.20 0.30 -51.40
N PRO A 708 -30.93 0.72 -51.45
CA PRO A 708 -30.46 1.90 -50.74
C PRO A 708 -31.21 3.16 -51.20
N VAL A 709 -31.56 4.00 -50.23
CA VAL A 709 -31.76 5.43 -50.47
C VAL A 709 -30.48 5.93 -51.13
N GLN A 710 -30.59 6.48 -52.35
CA GLN A 710 -29.46 7.15 -52.98
C GLN A 710 -29.13 8.37 -52.12
N THR A 711 -27.96 8.36 -51.48
CA THR A 711 -27.37 9.59 -50.95
C THR A 711 -27.21 10.54 -52.13
N VAL A 712 -27.94 11.65 -52.09
CA VAL A 712 -28.00 12.62 -53.19
C VAL A 712 -26.71 13.46 -53.18
N LEU A 713 -25.65 12.89 -53.75
CA LEU A 713 -24.54 13.64 -54.31
C LEU A 713 -24.72 13.69 -55.84
N ASN A 714 -25.67 14.55 -56.23
CA ASN A 714 -25.78 15.22 -57.52
C ASN A 714 -26.96 16.19 -57.36
N GLY A 715 -26.70 17.49 -57.50
CA GLY A 715 -27.72 18.51 -57.33
C GLY A 715 -28.72 18.49 -58.47
N ASP A 716 -29.96 18.10 -58.17
CA ASP A 716 -31.16 18.42 -58.94
C ASP A 716 -32.34 18.47 -57.96
N ASN A 717 -33.07 19.58 -57.95
CA ASN A 717 -34.20 19.79 -57.04
C ASN A 717 -35.40 18.91 -57.45
N MET A 718 -35.85 18.04 -56.54
CA MET A 718 -37.26 17.63 -56.52
C MET A 718 -37.66 17.04 -55.16
N GLU A 719 -38.73 17.60 -54.58
CA GLU A 719 -39.39 17.06 -53.40
C GLU A 719 -40.03 15.69 -53.72
N ILE A 720 -39.75 14.66 -52.91
CA ILE A 720 -40.49 13.40 -52.93
C ILE A 720 -40.66 12.91 -51.48
N PRO A 721 -41.90 12.72 -50.97
CA PRO A 721 -42.12 12.23 -49.62
C PRO A 721 -41.79 10.73 -49.50
N VAL A 722 -41.09 10.37 -48.43
CA VAL A 722 -40.77 8.98 -48.09
C VAL A 722 -42.05 8.24 -47.68
N THR A 723 -42.49 7.27 -48.48
CA THR A 723 -43.64 6.40 -48.16
C THR A 723 -43.19 4.94 -48.05
N LEU A 724 -43.43 4.36 -46.87
CA LEU A 724 -43.17 2.97 -46.55
C LEU A 724 -44.20 2.05 -47.25
N ILE A 725 -43.74 1.01 -47.94
CA ILE A 725 -44.60 -0.13 -48.34
C ILE A 725 -43.85 -1.44 -48.09
N SER A 726 -44.43 -2.27 -47.22
CA SER A 726 -44.02 -3.66 -46.99
C SER A 726 -44.73 -4.59 -47.98
N MET A 727 -44.03 -5.61 -48.47
CA MET A 727 -44.61 -6.74 -49.22
C MET A 727 -43.90 -8.04 -48.83
N CYS A 728 -44.26 -8.57 -47.66
CA CYS A 728 -44.04 -9.97 -47.32
C CYS A 728 -45.20 -10.82 -47.92
N PRO A 729 -45.01 -12.11 -48.27
CA PRO A 729 -46.08 -12.92 -48.86
C PRO A 729 -47.27 -13.17 -47.91
N GLU A 730 -48.46 -13.31 -48.50
CA GLU A 730 -49.78 -13.44 -47.87
C GLU A 730 -50.01 -14.77 -47.09
N GLN A 731 -49.15 -15.12 -46.13
CA GLN A 731 -49.28 -16.37 -45.33
C GLN A 731 -50.02 -16.19 -43.98
N TYR A 732 -50.25 -14.96 -43.50
CA TYR A 732 -50.78 -14.72 -42.15
C TYR A 732 -52.24 -14.19 -42.08
N GLU A 733 -52.84 -13.71 -43.18
CA GLU A 733 -54.15 -13.02 -43.14
C GLU A 733 -55.37 -13.89 -43.52
N LEU A 734 -55.15 -15.13 -43.96
CA LEU A 734 -56.21 -16.03 -44.45
C LEU A 734 -57.19 -16.55 -43.37
N ALA A 735 -57.06 -16.09 -42.12
CA ALA A 735 -57.84 -16.55 -40.97
C ALA A 735 -58.88 -15.54 -40.45
N GLN A 736 -59.00 -14.32 -41.00
CA GLN A 736 -59.87 -13.28 -40.43
C GLN A 736 -60.86 -12.58 -41.40
N MET A 737 -60.84 -12.90 -42.70
CA MET A 737 -61.69 -12.21 -43.69
C MET A 737 -62.98 -12.95 -44.09
N GLU A 738 -63.69 -13.49 -43.11
CA GLU A 738 -65.12 -13.83 -43.20
C GLU A 738 -65.95 -13.02 -42.19
N ARG A 739 -66.07 -11.70 -42.41
CA ARG A 739 -67.21 -10.87 -41.94
C ARG A 739 -67.19 -9.45 -42.52
N SER A 740 -68.40 -8.99 -42.86
CA SER A 740 -68.83 -7.58 -43.03
C SER A 740 -68.54 -6.87 -44.37
N ASN A 741 -69.62 -6.69 -45.13
CA ASN A 741 -69.75 -5.81 -46.31
C ASN A 741 -70.11 -4.37 -45.93
N GLY A 742 -69.81 -3.42 -46.84
CA GLY A 742 -70.42 -2.08 -46.91
C GLY A 742 -69.71 -0.99 -46.08
N SER A 743 -69.75 0.30 -46.44
CA SER A 743 -70.28 0.96 -47.65
C SER A 743 -69.74 2.40 -47.74
N LEU A 744 -69.61 2.97 -48.95
CA LEU A 744 -69.37 4.42 -49.16
C LEU A 744 -70.69 5.21 -49.03
N PRO A 745 -70.66 6.54 -48.76
CA PRO A 745 -70.56 7.49 -49.88
C PRO A 745 -69.74 8.78 -49.61
N THR A 746 -69.70 9.60 -50.67
CA THR A 746 -69.00 10.87 -50.92
C THR A 746 -69.50 12.08 -50.12
N ASP A 747 -68.66 13.12 -49.99
CA ASP A 747 -69.03 14.42 -50.58
C ASP A 747 -67.84 15.36 -50.90
N SER A 748 -68.13 16.47 -51.59
CA SER A 748 -67.17 17.26 -52.38
C SER A 748 -67.04 18.72 -51.94
N SER A 749 -65.88 19.35 -52.12
CA SER A 749 -65.78 20.78 -52.51
C SER A 749 -64.34 21.21 -52.83
N SER A 750 -64.23 22.25 -53.64
CA SER A 750 -63.01 22.75 -54.28
C SER A 750 -62.73 24.21 -53.90
N THR A 751 -61.46 24.57 -53.70
CA THR A 751 -60.98 25.95 -53.84
C THR A 751 -59.62 25.99 -54.52
N THR A 752 -59.56 26.64 -55.68
CA THR A 752 -58.32 27.04 -56.35
C THR A 752 -57.81 28.33 -55.69
N GLY A 753 -56.56 28.34 -55.22
CA GLY A 753 -55.90 29.53 -54.65
C GLY A 753 -54.43 29.60 -55.10
N SER A 754 -53.95 30.81 -55.41
CA SER A 754 -52.63 31.05 -56.01
C SER A 754 -51.47 30.75 -55.04
N MET A 755 -50.29 30.37 -55.56
CA MET A 755 -49.11 29.98 -54.77
C MET A 755 -48.10 31.10 -54.51
N ASP A 756 -48.33 32.34 -54.97
CA ASP A 756 -47.28 33.38 -55.00
C ASP A 756 -47.22 34.33 -53.77
N ASP A 757 -48.13 34.23 -52.79
CA ASP A 757 -48.17 35.17 -51.64
C ASP A 757 -47.21 34.82 -50.48
N GLU A 758 -46.75 33.58 -50.33
CA GLU A 758 -45.86 33.20 -49.21
C GLU A 758 -44.41 33.70 -49.40
N HIS A 759 -43.94 33.83 -50.65
CA HIS A 759 -42.61 34.35 -50.94
C HIS A 759 -42.48 35.86 -50.70
N ALA A 760 -43.58 36.62 -50.78
CA ALA A 760 -43.59 38.05 -50.48
C ALA A 760 -43.40 38.33 -48.97
N LEU A 761 -44.03 37.53 -48.11
CA LEU A 761 -43.94 37.67 -46.65
C LEU A 761 -42.53 37.38 -46.10
N ILE A 762 -41.83 36.39 -46.68
CA ILE A 762 -40.45 36.06 -46.29
C ILE A 762 -39.47 37.19 -46.68
N LEU A 763 -39.65 37.80 -47.86
CA LEU A 763 -38.82 38.93 -48.29
C LEU A 763 -39.03 40.18 -47.41
N GLN A 764 -40.27 40.45 -46.97
CA GLN A 764 -40.57 41.54 -46.05
C GLN A 764 -39.99 41.30 -44.64
N TYR A 765 -39.94 40.05 -44.19
CA TYR A 765 -39.28 39.67 -42.92
C TYR A 765 -37.76 39.88 -42.99
N CYS A 766 -37.11 39.44 -44.08
CA CYS A 766 -35.66 39.60 -44.27
C CYS A 766 -35.19 41.06 -44.35
N GLN A 767 -36.03 41.99 -44.83
CA GLN A 767 -35.68 43.41 -44.89
C GLN A 767 -35.74 44.12 -43.52
N THR A 768 -36.41 43.53 -42.52
CA THR A 768 -36.63 44.18 -41.21
C THR A 768 -35.53 43.87 -40.17
N LEU A 769 -34.58 42.98 -40.49
CA LEU A 769 -33.51 42.54 -39.56
C LEU A 769 -32.13 43.21 -39.82
N GLY A 770 -32.06 44.18 -40.73
CA GLY A 770 -30.85 44.94 -41.03
C GLY A 770 -30.77 46.27 -40.30
N GLY A 771 -30.54 46.27 -38.98
CA GLY A 771 -30.41 47.48 -38.17
C GLY A 771 -29.79 47.22 -36.79
N GLU A 772 -28.69 47.92 -36.50
CA GLU A 772 -27.78 47.84 -35.35
C GLU A 772 -28.41 47.54 -33.95
N VAL A 773 -27.80 46.62 -33.18
CA VAL A 773 -27.36 46.78 -31.75
C VAL A 773 -26.57 45.52 -31.29
N SER A 774 -25.62 45.71 -30.36
CA SER A 774 -24.67 44.74 -29.79
C SER A 774 -25.26 43.72 -28.77
N PRO A 775 -24.53 42.67 -28.35
CA PRO A 775 -25.13 41.33 -28.25
C PRO A 775 -25.38 40.76 -26.84
N CYS A 776 -26.53 40.08 -26.67
CA CYS A 776 -26.67 38.89 -25.83
C CYS A 776 -27.92 38.08 -26.24
N SER A 777 -27.84 36.75 -26.22
CA SER A 777 -28.96 35.78 -26.30
C SER A 777 -29.82 35.75 -27.58
N GLN A 778 -29.36 35.00 -28.59
CA GLN A 778 -30.22 34.29 -29.56
C GLN A 778 -30.06 32.76 -29.38
N PRO A 779 -31.08 31.94 -29.67
CA PRO A 779 -30.97 30.48 -29.61
C PRO A 779 -30.03 29.99 -30.72
N GLN A 780 -28.84 29.54 -30.34
CA GLN A 780 -27.84 29.04 -31.28
C GLN A 780 -28.27 27.71 -31.91
N SER A 781 -28.00 27.55 -33.21
CA SER A 781 -28.21 26.27 -33.89
C SER A 781 -27.25 25.20 -33.35
N PRO A 782 -27.61 23.89 -33.36
CA PRO A 782 -26.74 22.83 -32.85
C PRO A 782 -25.35 22.79 -33.48
N ALA A 783 -25.20 23.20 -34.74
CA ALA A 783 -23.90 23.30 -35.42
C ALA A 783 -23.00 24.42 -34.86
N GLN A 784 -23.59 25.55 -34.44
CA GLN A 784 -22.87 26.64 -33.79
C GLN A 784 -22.53 26.30 -32.33
N ILE A 785 -23.39 25.54 -31.65
CA ILE A 785 -23.09 25.00 -30.31
C ILE A 785 -21.94 23.99 -30.39
N LEU A 786 -21.96 23.06 -31.36
CA LEU A 786 -20.86 22.12 -31.61
C LEU A 786 -19.56 22.83 -31.95
N GLN A 787 -19.56 23.81 -32.86
CA GLN A 787 -18.35 24.62 -33.13
C GLN A 787 -17.90 25.44 -31.92
N GLY A 788 -18.82 25.84 -31.04
CA GLY A 788 -18.49 26.49 -29.77
C GLY A 788 -17.80 25.54 -28.80
N VAL A 789 -18.37 24.34 -28.61
CA VAL A 789 -17.83 23.28 -27.74
C VAL A 789 -16.50 22.75 -28.27
N GLU A 790 -16.39 22.40 -29.55
CA GLU A 790 -15.13 21.97 -30.19
C GLU A 790 -14.03 23.04 -30.06
N LYS A 791 -14.39 24.32 -30.14
CA LYS A 791 -13.43 25.43 -29.98
C LYS A 791 -13.03 25.65 -28.52
N GLU A 792 -13.92 25.39 -27.56
CA GLU A 792 -13.62 25.50 -26.14
C GLU A 792 -12.85 24.27 -25.62
N GLU A 793 -13.22 23.06 -26.04
CA GLU A 793 -12.44 21.82 -25.82
C GLU A 793 -11.05 21.92 -26.46
N ARG A 794 -10.92 22.50 -27.66
CA ARG A 794 -9.62 22.76 -28.28
C ARG A 794 -8.78 23.75 -27.48
N ARG A 795 -9.38 24.85 -26.99
CA ARG A 795 -8.71 25.80 -26.10
C ARG A 795 -8.30 25.15 -24.77
N GLU A 796 -9.12 24.24 -24.25
CA GLU A 796 -8.83 23.49 -23.04
C GLU A 796 -7.67 22.51 -23.24
N LEU A 797 -7.66 21.78 -24.35
CA LEU A 797 -6.53 20.95 -24.78
C LEU A 797 -5.25 21.77 -24.96
N GLU A 798 -5.30 22.91 -25.66
CA GLU A 798 -4.17 23.84 -25.81
C GLU A 798 -3.67 24.35 -24.44
N ARG A 799 -4.58 24.61 -23.48
CA ARG A 799 -4.26 25.03 -22.10
C ARG A 799 -3.69 23.91 -21.23
N ILE A 800 -4.08 22.66 -21.47
CA ILE A 800 -3.54 21.47 -20.81
C ILE A 800 -2.15 21.15 -21.36
N ILE A 801 -1.96 21.22 -22.68
CA ILE A 801 -0.65 21.03 -23.33
C ILE A 801 0.34 22.07 -22.79
N GLN A 802 -0.01 23.36 -22.78
CA GLN A 802 0.86 24.41 -22.24
C GLN A 802 1.25 24.13 -20.77
N ARG A 803 0.30 23.69 -19.93
CA ARG A 803 0.59 23.33 -18.53
C ARG A 803 1.53 22.14 -18.43
N LEU A 804 1.35 21.11 -19.25
CA LEU A 804 2.21 19.93 -19.28
C LEU A 804 3.62 20.28 -19.80
N GLU A 805 3.74 21.22 -20.73
CA GLU A 805 5.02 21.76 -21.20
C GLU A 805 5.72 22.58 -20.11
N ASP A 806 4.99 23.42 -19.38
CA ASP A 806 5.52 24.20 -18.23
C ASP A 806 5.93 23.28 -17.06
N GLU A 807 5.13 22.24 -16.76
CA GLU A 807 5.44 21.20 -15.76
C GLU A 807 6.66 20.37 -16.20
N GLN A 808 6.74 19.98 -17.48
CA GLN A 808 7.90 19.28 -18.02
C GLN A 808 9.16 20.13 -17.92
N TRP A 809 9.10 21.43 -18.26
CA TRP A 809 10.23 22.36 -18.14
C TRP A 809 10.68 22.52 -16.68
N THR A 810 9.72 22.62 -15.75
CA THR A 810 9.99 22.69 -14.31
C THR A 810 10.68 21.43 -13.79
N LEU A 811 10.16 20.25 -14.15
CA LEU A 811 10.78 18.96 -13.82
C LEU A 811 12.16 18.78 -14.47
N GLN A 812 12.39 19.38 -15.64
CA GLN A 812 13.70 19.41 -16.29
C GLN A 812 14.72 20.19 -15.44
N ILE A 813 14.31 21.33 -14.88
CA ILE A 813 15.16 22.17 -14.01
C ILE A 813 15.39 21.51 -12.65
N GLU A 814 14.36 20.93 -12.03
CA GLU A 814 14.52 20.15 -10.80
C GLU A 814 15.46 18.96 -11.00
N TYR A 815 15.36 18.28 -12.15
CA TYR A 815 16.30 17.22 -12.54
C TYR A 815 17.74 17.72 -12.68
N GLU A 816 17.95 18.91 -13.29
CA GLU A 816 19.29 19.50 -13.39
C GLU A 816 19.83 19.96 -12.02
N GLN A 817 19.01 20.54 -11.16
CA GLN A 817 19.39 20.90 -9.78
C GLN A 817 19.73 19.65 -8.94
N LEU A 818 18.91 18.59 -9.01
CA LEU A 818 19.20 17.32 -8.34
C LEU A 818 20.48 16.67 -8.89
N LYS A 819 20.73 16.78 -10.20
CA LYS A 819 21.96 16.31 -10.85
C LYS A 819 23.19 17.13 -10.45
N GLU A 820 23.06 18.43 -10.19
CA GLU A 820 24.15 19.25 -9.63
C GLU A 820 24.39 18.93 -8.14
N GLN A 821 23.35 18.76 -7.34
CA GLN A 821 23.46 18.35 -5.93
C GLN A 821 24.16 16.98 -5.79
N HIS A 822 23.84 16.00 -6.65
CA HIS A 822 24.50 14.70 -6.66
C HIS A 822 25.83 14.69 -7.45
N GLY A 823 26.05 15.68 -8.33
CA GLY A 823 27.28 15.86 -9.09
C GLY A 823 28.42 16.53 -8.28
N GLY A 824 28.07 17.32 -7.26
CA GLY A 824 29.01 18.07 -6.42
C GLY A 824 30.05 17.23 -5.66
N GLN A 825 29.86 15.90 -5.54
CA GLN A 825 30.83 14.99 -4.91
C GLN A 825 31.88 14.39 -5.87
N ARG A 826 31.94 14.81 -7.15
CA ARG A 826 33.04 14.42 -8.06
C ARG A 826 33.70 15.62 -8.76
N GLY A 827 34.48 16.37 -7.98
CA GLY A 827 35.52 17.23 -8.54
C GLY A 827 36.67 16.41 -9.16
N PRO A 828 37.15 16.71 -10.37
CA PRO A 828 38.26 15.99 -10.99
C PRO A 828 39.62 16.57 -10.58
N GLY A 829 40.41 15.82 -9.81
CA GLY A 829 41.85 16.07 -9.68
C GLY A 829 42.48 15.80 -8.33
N SER A 830 42.99 14.57 -8.13
CA SER A 830 44.42 14.33 -7.81
C SER A 830 44.67 12.82 -7.65
N VAL A 831 45.74 12.33 -8.26
CA VAL A 831 46.21 10.94 -8.09
C VAL A 831 47.09 10.87 -6.85
N GLY A 832 46.80 9.95 -5.91
CA GLY A 832 47.65 9.82 -4.71
C GLY A 832 47.29 8.71 -3.72
N ARG A 833 47.89 7.52 -3.94
CA ARG A 833 48.46 6.62 -2.92
C ARG A 833 47.54 5.96 -1.85
N TRP A 834 47.37 4.63 -2.00
CA TRP A 834 47.51 3.52 -1.00
C TRP A 834 47.44 3.91 0.50
N ASP A 835 46.67 3.25 1.38
CA ASP A 835 46.66 1.79 1.64
C ASP A 835 45.34 1.26 2.26
N PRO A 836 45.14 -0.08 2.40
CA PRO A 836 43.89 -0.69 2.85
C PRO A 836 43.87 -1.14 4.33
N GLU A 837 42.82 -0.80 5.08
CA GLU A 837 42.21 -1.66 6.12
C GLU A 837 40.92 -1.03 6.73
N GLY A 838 39.99 -1.87 7.18
CA GLY A 838 38.96 -1.49 8.17
C GLY A 838 37.66 -0.82 7.69
N SER A 839 36.73 -1.58 7.09
CA SER A 839 35.27 -1.56 7.40
C SER A 839 34.44 -2.33 6.36
N SER A 840 34.04 -3.55 6.71
CA SER A 840 33.15 -4.37 5.86
C SER A 840 31.67 -4.13 6.20
N HIS A 841 31.04 -3.19 5.50
CA HIS A 841 29.59 -3.17 5.33
C HIS A 841 29.21 -3.61 3.91
N PRO A 842 28.32 -4.60 3.71
CA PRO A 842 27.96 -5.04 2.37
C PRO A 842 27.14 -3.97 1.65
N ARG A 843 27.60 -3.57 0.46
CA ARG A 843 26.80 -2.74 -0.45
C ARG A 843 25.71 -3.62 -1.06
N GLY A 844 24.44 -3.26 -0.88
CA GLY A 844 23.30 -4.11 -1.25
C GLY A 844 23.13 -4.29 -2.77
N PRO A 845 22.45 -5.39 -3.21
CA PRO A 845 22.17 -5.62 -4.63
C PRO A 845 21.31 -4.53 -5.29
N ASP A 846 20.36 -3.95 -4.53
CA ASP A 846 19.36 -2.97 -4.98
C ASP A 846 19.94 -1.77 -5.74
N GLU A 847 21.08 -1.23 -5.34
CA GLU A 847 21.68 -0.06 -6.03
C GLU A 847 22.10 -0.39 -7.47
N ALA A 848 22.60 -1.61 -7.71
CA ALA A 848 23.03 -2.04 -9.03
C ALA A 848 21.82 -2.39 -9.92
N GLU A 849 20.76 -2.93 -9.33
CA GLU A 849 19.52 -3.30 -10.01
C GLU A 849 18.71 -2.06 -10.41
N MET A 850 18.54 -1.09 -9.50
CA MET A 850 17.95 0.22 -9.83
C MET A 850 18.74 0.99 -10.89
N LEU A 851 20.08 0.91 -10.89
CA LEU A 851 20.91 1.52 -11.94
C LEU A 851 20.76 0.82 -13.29
N ALA A 852 20.54 -0.50 -13.30
CA ALA A 852 20.26 -1.27 -14.52
C ALA A 852 18.86 -0.94 -15.08
N GLU A 853 17.85 -0.88 -14.22
CA GLU A 853 16.48 -0.50 -14.57
C GLU A 853 16.42 0.94 -15.10
N ALA A 854 17.04 1.90 -14.40
CA ALA A 854 17.12 3.29 -14.86
C ALA A 854 17.82 3.43 -16.23
N LYS A 855 18.76 2.53 -16.56
CA LYS A 855 19.44 2.49 -17.86
C LYS A 855 18.54 1.89 -18.95
N LEU A 856 17.79 0.83 -18.64
CA LEU A 856 16.76 0.24 -19.49
C LEU A 856 15.65 1.25 -19.80
N LEU A 857 15.15 1.99 -18.80
CA LEU A 857 14.13 3.03 -18.97
C LEU A 857 14.62 4.18 -19.86
N ARG A 858 15.88 4.63 -19.72
CA ARG A 858 16.47 5.63 -20.64
C ARG A 858 16.58 5.10 -22.08
N GLN A 859 16.92 3.82 -22.26
CA GLN A 859 16.97 3.20 -23.58
C GLN A 859 15.56 3.04 -24.18
N HIS A 860 14.55 2.76 -23.36
CA HIS A 860 13.15 2.68 -23.78
C HIS A 860 12.60 4.06 -24.17
N LYS A 861 12.90 5.11 -23.37
CA LYS A 861 12.58 6.51 -23.68
C LYS A 861 13.16 6.92 -25.04
N GLY A 862 14.46 6.72 -25.27
CA GLY A 862 15.09 7.06 -26.56
C GLY A 862 14.50 6.29 -27.76
N ARG A 863 14.02 5.05 -27.57
CA ARG A 863 13.28 4.29 -28.60
C ARG A 863 11.88 4.83 -28.85
N LEU A 864 11.20 5.35 -27.82
CA LEU A 864 9.89 5.99 -27.95
C LEU A 864 10.00 7.36 -28.62
N GLU A 865 10.99 8.18 -28.24
CA GLU A 865 11.28 9.48 -28.87
C GLU A 865 11.62 9.31 -30.36
N ALA A 866 12.43 8.30 -30.72
CA ALA A 866 12.70 7.98 -32.11
C ALA A 866 11.44 7.54 -32.89
N ARG A 867 10.52 6.80 -32.25
CA ARG A 867 9.23 6.42 -32.85
C ARG A 867 8.28 7.62 -32.99
N MET A 868 8.26 8.51 -32.01
CA MET A 868 7.49 9.75 -32.03
C MET A 868 7.94 10.64 -33.19
N HIS A 869 9.24 10.85 -33.37
CA HIS A 869 9.79 11.62 -34.49
C HIS A 869 9.44 10.99 -35.86
N ILE A 870 9.46 9.66 -35.99
CA ILE A 870 9.03 8.98 -37.23
C ILE A 870 7.53 9.20 -37.49
N LEU A 871 6.70 9.18 -36.45
CA LEU A 871 5.26 9.43 -36.57
C LEU A 871 4.95 10.90 -36.89
N GLU A 872 5.68 11.85 -36.32
CA GLU A 872 5.58 13.28 -36.67
C GLU A 872 5.99 13.55 -38.12
N GLU A 873 7.07 12.93 -38.60
CA GLU A 873 7.52 13.04 -40.00
C GLU A 873 6.46 12.46 -40.95
N HIS A 874 5.88 11.31 -40.60
CA HIS A 874 4.79 10.69 -41.37
C HIS A 874 3.50 11.54 -41.32
N ASN A 875 3.20 12.19 -40.19
CA ASN A 875 2.05 13.08 -40.06
C ASN A 875 2.24 14.35 -40.91
N LYS A 876 3.44 14.97 -40.89
CA LYS A 876 3.81 16.06 -41.80
C LYS A 876 3.71 15.65 -43.28
N GLN A 877 4.10 14.41 -43.62
CA GLN A 877 3.90 13.88 -44.97
C GLN A 877 2.40 13.79 -45.32
N LEU A 878 1.56 13.23 -44.44
CA LEU A 878 0.11 13.14 -44.64
C LEU A 878 -0.56 14.52 -44.74
N GLU A 879 -0.14 15.49 -43.93
CA GLU A 879 -0.58 16.89 -44.03
C GLU A 879 -0.16 17.52 -45.36
N SER A 880 1.05 17.25 -45.86
CA SER A 880 1.50 17.73 -47.17
C SER A 880 0.71 17.10 -48.33
N GLN A 881 0.33 15.82 -48.20
CA GLN A 881 -0.51 15.11 -49.17
C GLN A 881 -1.95 15.66 -49.13
N LEU A 882 -2.51 15.88 -47.95
CA LEU A 882 -3.80 16.55 -47.76
C LEU A 882 -3.78 17.98 -48.30
N HIS A 883 -2.69 18.72 -48.15
CA HIS A 883 -2.56 20.06 -48.69
C HIS A 883 -2.52 20.04 -50.23
N ARG A 884 -1.78 19.11 -50.85
CA ARG A 884 -1.80 18.90 -52.31
C ARG A 884 -3.19 18.48 -52.82
N LEU A 885 -3.86 17.56 -52.12
CA LEU A 885 -5.23 17.16 -52.46
C LEU A 885 -6.21 18.33 -52.34
N ARG A 886 -6.08 19.18 -51.31
CA ARG A 886 -6.87 20.41 -51.17
C ARG A 886 -6.58 21.42 -52.29
N GLN A 887 -5.34 21.58 -52.71
CA GLN A 887 -4.98 22.44 -53.86
C GLN A 887 -5.58 21.89 -55.17
N LEU A 888 -5.52 20.58 -55.40
CA LEU A 888 -6.16 19.92 -56.56
C LEU A 888 -7.69 20.06 -56.52
N LEU A 889 -8.31 20.04 -55.33
CA LEU A 889 -9.75 20.27 -55.14
C LEU A 889 -10.18 21.75 -55.22
N HIS A 890 -9.25 22.71 -55.13
CA HIS A 890 -9.51 24.16 -55.25
C HIS A 890 -9.15 24.73 -56.63
N GLN A 891 -8.72 23.90 -57.58
CA GLN A 891 -8.49 24.34 -58.94
C GLN A 891 -9.84 24.52 -59.65
N PRO A 892 -10.22 25.74 -60.10
CA PRO A 892 -11.50 25.95 -60.76
C PRO A 892 -11.48 25.31 -62.15
N GLU A 893 -12.51 24.54 -62.50
CA GLU A 893 -12.73 24.08 -63.86
C GLU A 893 -13.02 25.29 -64.76
N MET A 894 -12.07 25.63 -65.64
CA MET A 894 -12.26 26.63 -66.70
C MET A 894 -11.80 26.07 -68.05
N ASP A 895 -12.81 25.59 -68.77
CA ASP A 895 -12.94 25.35 -70.22
C ASP A 895 -11.85 24.66 -71.05
N SER A 896 -12.38 23.78 -71.91
CA SER A 896 -11.62 23.04 -72.91
C SER A 896 -11.66 23.73 -74.28
N ARG A 897 -10.51 23.79 -74.99
CA ARG A 897 -10.42 23.70 -76.47
C ARG A 897 -8.99 23.62 -77.01
N VAL A 898 -8.71 22.50 -77.70
CA VAL A 898 -8.03 22.43 -79.01
C VAL A 898 -6.62 23.03 -79.14
N ASN A 899 -5.57 22.20 -79.06
CA ASN A 899 -4.85 21.63 -80.23
C ASN A 899 -3.68 20.73 -79.81
N GLY A 900 -3.14 19.93 -80.75
CA GLY A 900 -2.11 18.93 -80.45
C GLY A 900 -0.68 19.24 -80.91
N VAL A 901 0.16 18.21 -80.76
CA VAL A 901 1.50 17.98 -81.35
C VAL A 901 2.73 18.54 -80.59
N SER A 902 3.69 17.63 -80.34
CA SER A 902 5.15 17.81 -80.08
C SER A 902 5.66 17.65 -78.63
N SER A 903 6.33 16.52 -78.37
CA SER A 903 7.54 16.47 -77.51
C SER A 903 8.78 16.68 -78.42
N PRO A 904 9.98 17.04 -77.91
CA PRO A 904 10.86 16.01 -77.32
C PRO A 904 11.90 16.42 -76.24
N SER A 905 12.32 15.41 -75.45
CA SER A 905 13.66 15.11 -74.89
C SER A 905 14.64 16.18 -74.35
N MET A 906 15.26 15.88 -73.20
CA MET A 906 16.64 15.36 -73.00
C MET A 906 16.68 14.75 -71.56
N GLN A 907 17.07 13.50 -71.29
CA GLN A 907 18.44 12.93 -71.23
C GLN A 907 19.35 13.71 -70.26
N GLU A 908 20.06 13.10 -69.30
CA GLU A 908 20.81 11.83 -69.29
C GLU A 908 20.71 11.06 -67.93
N GLN A 909 20.70 9.71 -67.93
CA GLN A 909 21.79 8.78 -67.53
C GLN A 909 22.32 8.92 -66.07
N ARG A 910 22.64 7.86 -65.31
CA ARG A 910 22.87 6.44 -65.64
C ARG A 910 22.82 5.56 -64.37
N ALA A 911 22.19 4.39 -64.48
CA ALA A 911 22.75 3.06 -64.15
C ALA A 911 23.08 2.64 -62.68
N LEU A 912 22.90 1.36 -62.27
CA LEU A 912 22.35 0.14 -62.91
C LEU A 912 22.06 -0.91 -61.80
N THR A 913 21.08 -1.82 -62.02
CA THR A 913 21.04 -3.26 -61.61
C THR A 913 21.05 -3.63 -60.10
N GLU A 914 20.38 -4.68 -59.57
CA GLU A 914 19.52 -5.78 -60.05
C GLU A 914 18.90 -6.53 -58.84
N ASN A 915 17.92 -7.46 -58.90
CA ASN A 915 16.96 -7.90 -59.92
C ASN A 915 15.73 -8.56 -59.23
N THR A 916 14.54 -8.57 -59.87
CA THR A 916 13.43 -9.52 -59.59
C THR A 916 12.54 -9.66 -60.83
N ASP A 917 12.51 -10.85 -61.42
CA ASP A 917 11.68 -11.19 -62.59
C ASP A 917 10.18 -11.19 -62.28
N GLU A 918 9.37 -10.69 -63.23
CA GLU A 918 7.94 -10.95 -63.28
C GLU A 918 7.64 -12.34 -63.86
N LEU A 919 6.73 -13.09 -63.23
CA LEU A 919 5.97 -14.13 -63.91
C LEU A 919 4.54 -13.64 -64.17
N LEU A 920 4.24 -13.54 -65.47
CA LEU A 920 2.98 -13.07 -66.05
C LEU A 920 1.74 -13.81 -65.51
N TYR A 921 0.70 -13.06 -65.11
CA TYR A 921 -0.67 -13.60 -65.05
C TYR A 921 -1.72 -12.61 -65.59
N HIS A 922 -2.51 -13.08 -66.57
CA HIS A 922 -3.64 -12.35 -67.15
C HIS A 922 -4.84 -12.26 -66.19
N PRO A 923 -5.70 -11.22 -66.31
CA PRO A 923 -6.77 -10.94 -65.35
C PRO A 923 -8.07 -11.72 -65.64
N HIS A 924 -8.15 -12.99 -65.20
CA HIS A 924 -9.41 -13.76 -65.23
C HIS A 924 -9.61 -14.71 -64.03
N ASN A 925 -9.89 -14.15 -62.83
CA ASN A 925 -10.91 -14.73 -61.93
C ASN A 925 -11.26 -13.78 -60.76
N ARG A 926 -12.47 -13.20 -60.78
CA ARG A 926 -13.12 -12.54 -59.60
C ARG A 926 -14.39 -13.27 -59.16
N SER A 927 -14.57 -14.51 -59.62
CA SER A 927 -15.76 -15.30 -59.31
C SER A 927 -15.54 -16.44 -58.33
N SER A 928 -14.27 -16.77 -58.02
CA SER A 928 -13.92 -17.71 -56.96
C SER A 928 -14.18 -17.05 -55.60
N ASP A 929 -13.46 -15.96 -55.28
CA ASP A 929 -13.41 -15.34 -53.95
C ASP A 929 -14.77 -15.17 -53.23
N LEU A 930 -15.82 -14.70 -53.91
CA LEU A 930 -17.13 -14.53 -53.26
C LEU A 930 -17.90 -15.86 -53.12
N ALA A 931 -17.72 -16.80 -54.05
CA ALA A 931 -18.26 -18.15 -53.90
C ALA A 931 -17.53 -18.87 -52.76
N ASP A 932 -16.20 -18.81 -52.74
CA ASP A 932 -15.35 -19.41 -51.69
C ASP A 932 -15.64 -18.81 -50.31
N VAL A 933 -15.87 -17.49 -50.19
CA VAL A 933 -16.28 -16.84 -48.92
C VAL A 933 -17.70 -17.24 -48.49
N LEU A 934 -18.62 -17.46 -49.44
CA LEU A 934 -19.98 -17.94 -49.14
C LEU A 934 -20.01 -19.44 -48.81
N GLU A 935 -19.13 -20.23 -49.41
CA GLU A 935 -18.95 -21.64 -49.09
C GLU A 935 -18.23 -21.80 -47.74
N GLN A 936 -17.24 -20.97 -47.42
CA GLN A 936 -16.68 -20.83 -46.07
C GLN A 936 -17.77 -20.47 -45.04
N LEU A 937 -18.66 -19.51 -45.32
CA LEU A 937 -19.80 -19.18 -44.44
C LEU A 937 -20.70 -20.41 -44.15
N ASN A 938 -20.78 -21.36 -45.07
CA ASN A 938 -21.55 -22.61 -44.92
C ASN A 938 -20.72 -23.79 -44.35
N SER A 939 -19.39 -23.72 -44.36
CA SER A 939 -18.49 -24.85 -44.04
C SER A 939 -17.53 -24.61 -42.86
N THR A 940 -17.46 -23.41 -42.28
CA THR A 940 -16.49 -23.10 -41.20
C THR A 940 -16.75 -23.92 -39.92
N PHE A 941 -17.94 -24.47 -39.70
CA PHE A 941 -18.26 -25.41 -38.61
C PHE A 941 -19.27 -26.48 -39.08
N PRO A 942 -19.27 -27.69 -38.48
CA PRO A 942 -19.83 -28.88 -39.14
C PRO A 942 -21.36 -28.90 -39.20
N ALA A 943 -21.91 -28.83 -40.41
CA ALA A 943 -23.25 -29.36 -40.66
C ALA A 943 -23.22 -30.88 -40.53
N CYS A 944 -24.15 -31.45 -39.76
CA CYS A 944 -24.26 -32.90 -39.56
C CYS A 944 -24.26 -33.65 -40.91
N SER A 945 -23.24 -34.48 -41.12
CA SER A 945 -23.32 -35.54 -42.13
C SER A 945 -24.32 -36.58 -41.65
N PRO A 946 -25.38 -36.93 -42.41
CA PRO A 946 -26.22 -38.07 -42.05
C PRO A 946 -25.34 -39.32 -42.14
N SER A 947 -25.25 -40.06 -41.03
CA SER A 947 -24.48 -41.28 -40.96
C SER A 947 -24.96 -42.29 -42.01
N SER A 948 -24.00 -42.99 -42.60
CA SER A 948 -24.21 -43.97 -43.67
C SER A 948 -25.29 -44.99 -43.32
N LEU A 949 -26.16 -45.28 -44.31
CA LEU A 949 -27.17 -46.33 -44.27
C LEU A 949 -26.61 -47.63 -43.67
N SER A 950 -27.16 -48.04 -42.52
CA SER A 950 -26.92 -49.36 -41.95
C SER A 950 -27.46 -50.45 -42.89
N SER A 951 -26.59 -51.38 -43.26
CA SER A 951 -26.91 -52.53 -44.10
C SER A 951 -27.94 -53.45 -43.44
N ARG A 952 -29.09 -53.65 -44.09
CA ARG A 952 -30.07 -54.68 -43.71
C ARG A 952 -29.47 -56.08 -43.96
N PRO A 953 -29.59 -57.05 -43.05
CA PRO A 953 -29.15 -58.42 -43.29
C PRO A 953 -30.11 -59.13 -44.26
N GLN A 954 -29.58 -59.81 -45.27
CA GLN A 954 -30.32 -60.83 -46.01
C GLN A 954 -30.27 -62.15 -45.24
N VAL A 955 -31.43 -62.79 -45.10
CA VAL A 955 -31.56 -64.21 -44.77
C VAL A 955 -32.05 -64.89 -46.04
N MET A 956 -31.23 -65.82 -46.55
CA MET A 956 -31.35 -66.55 -47.83
C MET A 956 -31.22 -65.71 -49.11
#